data_AF-A0A9P1KIS1-F1
#
_entry.id   AF-A0A9P1KIS1-F1
#
_cell.length_a   1.000
_cell.length_b   1.000
_cell.length_c   1.000
_cell.angle_alpha   90.00
_cell.angle_beta   90.00
_cell.angle_gamma   90.00
#
_symmetry.space_group_name_H-M   'P 1'
#
loop_
_entity.id
_entity.type
_entity.pdbx_description
1 polymer ?
#
loop_
_entity_poly.entity_id
_entity_poly.type
_entity_poly.pdbx_seq_one_letter_code
_entity_poly.pdbx_strand_id
1 'polypeptide(L)'
;MFNSSRFSVNLAAFFWLLSSPALSTPTEGFGGGVALAAGYTIVSKPIQSGTDIAINGQNLPVNWLEWQDSRIPDRLAIGISDLGLMHSMGVELLDTDNHQQQPISWFAFSHNVPTHYQSGYRYLEISELAARENWQIQIQGNRLEIVTPPSTIESVQADFIEDNICVPVAGACRGGCNISHGKNQPTPHTRPSDPVLSGADFGIPPYTVALASLGETTGDRTAGRVQELSDLPTTTLVNPPGRNSENFCRRFVVRLTNPANWQTPSIIGRSISPQNLDISDLPPPLQELLKPPSPQPEPEPEPTEETNLEDEGDRQPSPPPPQELPPLVWWSIPLEATSPHLSNSSGSHQLLGSVILPGNNIQSLTPSESSSDLWTNLMGLWVDSQNQQTRLIFSTPTGWQPVITSSAVLPEINIEIRPDFWRDRNIVWAEGLRWQQKYIDLNSHQRLFTPPPSNSTGRESARFPVVWLEIDLNNQGISLQPILSRPGSRSGVSPLVHVASSTRAAAAINGGFFNRNNQYPLGAIRHQNRWLSGPILNRGAIAWTDQNQFFIDRLELSQTLFPDRREPIPLDRLNSAFIQRGLSRYTSDWGSTYSPFTPREIAITVQGETIISHQVLDSINFSAVPIPDDGYLLILRNEPEIALALGIDETQCIGLVCPPSTQTEHQPLPVQLVDETNPPDFAEYPHILGAGPLLLRGNQVVLDARAENFSDAFNTQRAIRSAVGLKTNTPGRSGSDSPAVSLLLVVVHPRLGGPGPSLAELAELMKQLGATDALNLDGGSSTGLYLGGYLLDRPPQTAAPIHNALGVFLSP
;
A
#
# COMPACT_ATOMS: atom_id res chain seq x y z
N MET A 1 -12.07 59.53 -45.39
CA MET A 1 -11.86 58.61 -46.53
C MET A 1 -12.15 57.19 -46.07
N PHE A 2 -12.34 56.27 -47.02
CA PHE A 2 -12.62 54.82 -46.94
C PHE A 2 -12.25 54.09 -45.62
N ASN A 3 -13.06 53.23 -44.97
CA ASN A 3 -14.13 52.25 -45.35
C ASN A 3 -13.64 50.79 -45.46
N SER A 4 -14.54 49.85 -45.13
CA SER A 4 -14.48 48.36 -45.25
C SER A 4 -13.83 47.62 -44.05
N SER A 5 -14.27 46.44 -43.58
CA SER A 5 -15.34 45.49 -44.00
C SER A 5 -16.00 44.84 -42.76
N ARG A 6 -17.34 44.78 -42.61
CA ARG A 6 -18.27 43.65 -42.93
C ARG A 6 -18.05 42.35 -42.13
N PHE A 7 -19.01 41.93 -41.27
CA PHE A 7 -20.12 40.97 -41.55
C PHE A 7 -19.64 39.53 -41.86
N SER A 8 -20.20 38.43 -41.33
CA SER A 8 -21.62 38.17 -41.02
C SER A 8 -21.83 37.02 -40.01
N VAL A 9 -22.97 36.97 -39.32
CA VAL A 9 -23.66 35.70 -38.97
C VAL A 9 -25.18 35.86 -39.20
N ASN A 10 -25.78 34.87 -39.85
CA ASN A 10 -27.21 34.66 -40.14
C ASN A 10 -27.40 33.12 -40.16
N LEU A 11 -28.58 32.48 -39.97
CA LEU A 11 -29.90 32.89 -39.46
C LEU A 11 -30.81 31.63 -39.40
N ALA A 12 -31.40 31.30 -38.22
CA ALA A 12 -32.52 30.35 -37.98
C ALA A 12 -32.70 30.20 -36.44
N ALA A 13 -33.85 30.31 -35.73
CA ALA A 13 -35.30 30.21 -36.00
C ALA A 13 -35.74 28.77 -36.42
N PHE A 14 -36.63 28.03 -35.73
CA PHE A 14 -38.01 28.26 -35.22
C PHE A 14 -38.33 27.29 -34.02
N PHE A 15 -39.43 27.32 -33.22
CA PHE A 15 -40.44 28.33 -32.80
C PHE A 15 -41.54 27.69 -31.89
N TRP A 16 -41.98 28.37 -30.80
CA TRP A 16 -43.20 28.09 -29.97
C TRP A 16 -43.22 26.80 -29.09
N LEU A 17 -44.08 26.60 -28.07
CA LEU A 17 -45.34 27.27 -27.62
C LEU A 17 -45.54 27.24 -26.05
N LEU A 18 -46.53 28.00 -25.57
CA LEU A 18 -46.97 28.21 -24.17
C LEU A 18 -47.61 26.99 -23.48
N SER A 19 -47.57 26.99 -22.13
CA SER A 19 -48.82 26.95 -21.32
C SER A 19 -48.60 27.36 -19.85
N SER A 20 -49.57 28.08 -19.30
CA SER A 20 -49.77 28.33 -17.87
C SER A 20 -51.27 28.24 -17.58
N PRO A 21 -51.66 28.07 -16.31
CA PRO A 21 -52.72 28.92 -15.77
C PRO A 21 -52.26 29.66 -14.51
N ALA A 22 -53.07 30.60 -14.02
CA ALA A 22 -52.71 31.52 -12.94
C ALA A 22 -53.92 31.92 -12.08
N LEU A 23 -53.65 32.74 -11.04
CA LEU A 23 -54.56 33.40 -10.09
C LEU A 23 -55.23 32.53 -9.01
N SER A 24 -54.96 32.88 -7.75
CA SER A 24 -55.97 33.57 -6.92
C SER A 24 -55.37 34.30 -5.71
N THR A 25 -55.88 35.51 -5.45
CA THR A 25 -55.82 36.33 -4.21
C THR A 25 -57.13 37.18 -4.24
N PRO A 26 -57.76 37.61 -3.12
CA PRO A 26 -57.22 38.50 -2.08
C PRO A 26 -57.72 38.12 -0.64
N THR A 27 -57.72 38.88 0.47
CA THR A 27 -57.32 40.28 0.84
C THR A 27 -57.00 40.33 2.36
N GLU A 28 -56.62 41.51 2.89
CA GLU A 28 -56.47 41.87 4.33
C GLU A 28 -55.31 41.22 5.11
N GLY A 29 -54.63 41.89 6.06
CA GLY A 29 -54.72 43.31 6.44
C GLY A 29 -53.82 43.65 7.64
N PHE A 30 -53.22 44.85 7.66
CA PHE A 30 -52.24 45.37 8.66
C PHE A 30 -50.90 44.60 8.75
N GLY A 31 -49.75 45.21 9.06
CA GLY A 31 -49.43 46.64 9.12
C GLY A 31 -48.26 46.96 10.07
N GLY A 32 -47.06 47.28 9.55
CA GLY A 32 -45.96 47.77 10.39
C GLY A 32 -44.59 47.87 9.72
N GLY A 33 -43.95 49.05 9.83
CA GLY A 33 -42.49 49.22 9.92
C GLY A 33 -41.60 48.72 8.76
N VAL A 34 -41.48 49.49 7.67
CA VAL A 34 -40.32 49.36 6.77
C VAL A 34 -39.09 49.98 7.43
N ALA A 35 -38.28 49.17 8.10
CA ALA A 35 -36.92 49.54 8.46
C ALA A 35 -36.02 49.30 7.24
N LEU A 36 -35.46 50.37 6.66
CA LEU A 36 -34.44 50.29 5.61
C LEU A 36 -33.09 49.88 6.22
N ALA A 37 -32.99 48.64 6.67
CA ALA A 37 -31.70 47.99 6.85
C ALA A 37 -31.05 47.85 5.47
N ALA A 38 -29.93 48.53 5.26
CA ALA A 38 -29.11 48.34 4.07
C ALA A 38 -28.45 46.97 4.15
N GLY A 39 -29.18 45.94 3.68
CA GLY A 39 -28.70 44.57 3.63
C GLY A 39 -27.49 44.48 2.71
N TYR A 40 -26.29 44.49 3.29
CA TYR A 40 -25.10 43.96 2.65
C TYR A 40 -25.33 42.46 2.48
N THR A 41 -25.83 42.06 1.31
CA THR A 41 -25.87 40.67 0.91
C THR A 41 -24.44 40.19 0.79
N ILE A 42 -23.92 39.55 1.83
CA ILE A 42 -22.64 38.86 1.79
C ILE A 42 -22.83 37.69 0.82
N VAL A 43 -22.46 37.90 -0.44
CA VAL A 43 -22.38 36.84 -1.44
C VAL A 43 -21.13 36.03 -1.10
N SER A 44 -21.27 35.13 -0.13
CA SER A 44 -20.24 34.14 0.19
C SER A 44 -19.88 33.40 -1.09
N LYS A 45 -18.64 33.56 -1.56
CA LYS A 45 -18.11 32.80 -2.69
C LYS A 45 -18.35 31.31 -2.39
N PRO A 46 -18.94 30.53 -3.32
CA PRO A 46 -19.17 29.11 -3.07
C PRO A 46 -17.84 28.41 -2.78
N ILE A 47 -17.83 27.57 -1.76
CA ILE A 47 -16.73 26.64 -1.47
C ILE A 47 -16.53 25.74 -2.70
N GLN A 48 -15.28 25.55 -3.08
CA GLN A 48 -14.87 24.73 -4.22
C GLN A 48 -13.96 23.59 -3.75
N SER A 49 -13.94 22.50 -4.51
CA SER A 49 -13.11 21.33 -4.26
C SER A 49 -12.91 20.58 -5.56
N GLY A 50 -11.87 19.76 -5.65
CA GLY A 50 -11.68 18.90 -6.79
C GLY A 50 -10.66 17.80 -6.57
N THR A 51 -10.47 16.98 -7.60
CA THR A 51 -9.67 15.73 -7.55
C THR A 51 -8.39 15.78 -8.37
N ASP A 52 -8.11 16.92 -9.01
CA ASP A 52 -6.91 17.14 -9.80
C ASP A 52 -6.13 18.34 -9.25
N ILE A 53 -4.80 18.26 -9.23
CA ILE A 53 -3.92 19.42 -9.24
C ILE A 53 -3.15 19.44 -10.55
N ALA A 54 -2.59 20.58 -10.94
CA ALA A 54 -1.54 20.63 -11.95
C ALA A 54 -0.39 21.47 -11.43
N ILE A 55 0.83 20.92 -11.54
CA ILE A 55 2.07 21.59 -11.14
C ILE A 55 2.82 21.92 -12.42
N ASN A 56 3.05 23.20 -12.70
CA ASN A 56 3.71 23.69 -13.91
C ASN A 56 3.10 23.13 -15.23
N GLY A 57 1.80 22.78 -15.21
CA GLY A 57 1.08 22.15 -16.32
C GLY A 57 1.07 20.61 -16.34
N GLN A 58 1.79 19.92 -15.44
CA GLN A 58 1.64 18.47 -15.25
C GLN A 58 0.47 18.17 -14.31
N ASN A 59 -0.57 17.52 -14.86
CA ASN A 59 -1.74 17.08 -14.09
C ASN A 59 -1.40 15.89 -13.18
N LEU A 60 -1.85 15.94 -11.92
CA LEU A 60 -1.71 14.88 -10.93
C LEU A 60 -3.05 14.64 -10.21
N PRO A 61 -3.47 13.38 -9.99
CA PRO A 61 -4.76 13.04 -9.36
C PRO A 61 -4.68 13.21 -7.84
N VAL A 62 -4.75 14.44 -7.37
CA VAL A 62 -4.63 14.81 -5.95
C VAL A 62 -5.82 15.68 -5.54
N ASN A 63 -6.44 15.35 -4.41
CA ASN A 63 -7.59 16.08 -3.91
C ASN A 63 -7.20 17.43 -3.29
N TRP A 64 -8.00 18.45 -3.57
CA TRP A 64 -7.87 19.78 -2.96
C TRP A 64 -9.24 20.33 -2.55
N LEU A 65 -9.22 21.28 -1.60
CA LEU A 65 -10.41 21.86 -0.97
C LEU A 65 -10.18 23.34 -0.64
N GLU A 66 -11.19 24.16 -0.87
CA GLU A 66 -11.34 25.51 -0.35
C GLU A 66 -12.32 25.47 0.84
N TRP A 67 -12.01 26.09 1.98
CA TRP A 67 -12.90 26.13 3.15
C TRP A 67 -12.85 27.47 3.88
N GLN A 68 -13.88 27.78 4.69
CA GLN A 68 -13.86 28.98 5.52
C GLN A 68 -12.89 28.81 6.69
N ASP A 69 -11.87 29.67 6.79
CA ASP A 69 -10.94 29.66 7.90
C ASP A 69 -11.66 30.11 9.19
N SER A 70 -11.88 29.19 10.12
CA SER A 70 -12.56 29.47 11.39
C SER A 70 -11.81 30.43 12.30
N ARG A 71 -10.52 30.70 12.01
CA ARG A 71 -9.63 31.57 12.79
C ARG A 71 -9.60 33.01 12.25
N ILE A 72 -10.01 33.21 10.99
CA ILE A 72 -9.90 34.50 10.28
C ILE A 72 -11.23 34.75 9.54
N PRO A 73 -12.08 35.69 10.02
CA PRO A 73 -13.33 36.05 9.34
C PRO A 73 -13.12 36.41 7.87
N ASP A 74 -14.04 35.97 7.01
CA ASP A 74 -14.08 36.20 5.56
C ASP A 74 -12.86 35.68 4.76
N ARG A 75 -11.89 35.00 5.40
CA ARG A 75 -10.81 34.28 4.71
C ARG A 75 -11.26 32.89 4.28
N LEU A 76 -11.15 32.61 2.97
CA LEU A 76 -11.12 31.24 2.48
C LEU A 76 -9.68 30.71 2.54
N ALA A 77 -9.52 29.56 3.20
CA ALA A 77 -8.34 28.73 3.18
C ALA A 77 -8.37 27.82 1.95
N ILE A 78 -7.20 27.52 1.37
CA ILE A 78 -7.04 26.52 0.30
C ILE A 78 -6.05 25.47 0.80
N GLY A 79 -6.34 24.21 0.56
CA GLY A 79 -5.48 23.10 0.93
C GLY A 79 -5.56 21.90 0.01
N ILE A 80 -4.50 21.09 0.07
CA ILE A 80 -4.30 19.85 -0.69
C ILE A 80 -4.23 18.70 0.32
N SER A 81 -4.66 17.50 -0.07
CA SER A 81 -4.60 16.33 0.83
C SER A 81 -3.16 16.09 1.34
N ASP A 82 -3.02 15.73 2.61
CA ASP A 82 -1.72 15.73 3.31
C ASP A 82 -0.75 14.69 2.75
N LEU A 83 -1.22 13.46 2.56
CA LEU A 83 -0.50 12.42 1.84
C LEU A 83 -0.34 12.75 0.35
N GLY A 84 -1.21 13.60 -0.22
CA GLY A 84 -1.06 14.13 -1.58
C GLY A 84 0.14 15.06 -1.72
N LEU A 85 0.30 16.02 -0.79
CA LEU A 85 1.49 16.88 -0.71
C LEU A 85 2.77 16.06 -0.47
N MET A 86 2.70 15.05 0.40
CA MET A 86 3.82 14.14 0.66
C MET A 86 4.20 13.33 -0.60
N HIS A 87 3.23 12.78 -1.32
CA HIS A 87 3.50 11.91 -2.47
C HIS A 87 3.74 12.63 -3.79
N SER A 88 3.24 13.86 -3.98
CA SER A 88 3.32 14.59 -5.25
C SER A 88 4.17 15.86 -5.22
N MET A 89 4.49 16.41 -4.04
CA MET A 89 5.29 17.63 -3.90
C MET A 89 6.53 17.44 -3.00
N GLY A 90 6.67 16.29 -2.34
CA GLY A 90 7.84 15.97 -1.51
C GLY A 90 7.83 16.63 -0.13
N VAL A 91 6.65 17.02 0.36
CA VAL A 91 6.47 17.63 1.68
C VAL A 91 6.57 16.55 2.77
N GLU A 92 7.61 16.61 3.61
CA GLU A 92 7.75 15.69 4.72
C GLU A 92 6.79 16.08 5.85
N LEU A 93 5.79 15.24 6.10
CA LEU A 93 4.94 15.33 7.29
C LEU A 93 5.76 14.92 8.51
N LEU A 94 5.79 15.72 9.56
CA LEU A 94 6.51 15.42 10.81
C LEU A 94 5.54 14.96 11.91
N ASP A 95 6.07 14.51 13.05
CA ASP A 95 5.25 14.01 14.16
C ASP A 95 4.36 15.08 14.80
N THR A 96 3.15 14.69 15.22
CA THR A 96 2.20 15.58 15.92
C THR A 96 1.22 14.79 16.79
N ASP A 97 0.94 15.30 17.98
CA ASP A 97 -0.14 14.84 18.85
C ASP A 97 -1.43 15.68 18.70
N ASN A 98 -1.45 16.66 17.80
CA ASN A 98 -2.61 17.53 17.53
C ASN A 98 -3.11 17.34 16.08
N HIS A 99 -4.29 16.75 15.89
CA HIS A 99 -4.84 16.52 14.56
C HIS A 99 -5.03 17.80 13.74
N GLN A 100 -5.35 18.92 14.39
CA GLN A 100 -5.67 20.23 13.78
C GLN A 100 -4.43 20.97 13.26
N GLN A 101 -3.22 20.50 13.56
CA GLN A 101 -1.95 21.14 13.22
C GLN A 101 -0.94 20.09 12.76
N GLN A 102 -0.47 20.20 11.52
CA GLN A 102 0.55 19.31 10.96
C GLN A 102 1.87 20.08 10.82
N PRO A 103 2.90 19.80 11.63
CA PRO A 103 4.25 20.26 11.36
C PRO A 103 4.75 19.61 10.07
N ILE A 104 5.28 20.41 9.15
CA ILE A 104 5.84 19.93 7.87
C ILE A 104 7.27 20.43 7.66
N SER A 105 7.99 19.78 6.76
CA SER A 105 9.29 20.21 6.24
C SER A 105 9.30 20.15 4.71
N TRP A 106 9.70 21.24 4.06
CA TRP A 106 9.90 21.32 2.61
C TRP A 106 11.01 22.34 2.33
N PHE A 107 12.22 21.85 2.07
CA PHE A 107 13.46 22.65 2.05
C PHE A 107 13.56 23.56 3.29
N ALA A 108 13.72 24.87 3.12
CA ALA A 108 13.81 25.83 4.22
C ALA A 108 12.45 26.13 4.91
N PHE A 109 11.33 25.68 4.35
CA PHE A 109 10.02 25.83 4.98
C PHE A 109 9.82 24.73 6.03
N SER A 110 9.80 25.10 7.31
CA SER A 110 9.30 24.22 8.37
C SER A 110 8.41 24.97 9.35
N HIS A 111 7.11 24.66 9.31
CA HIS A 111 6.05 25.30 10.10
C HIS A 111 4.93 24.31 10.41
N ASN A 112 4.10 24.64 11.40
CA ASN A 112 2.85 23.96 11.68
C ASN A 112 1.76 24.52 10.74
N VAL A 113 1.32 23.73 9.77
CA VAL A 113 0.20 24.12 8.90
C VAL A 113 -1.14 23.63 9.48
N PRO A 114 -2.20 24.45 9.43
CA PRO A 114 -3.55 24.04 9.79
C PRO A 114 -4.06 22.88 8.95
N THR A 115 -4.93 22.06 9.54
CA THR A 115 -5.56 20.93 8.86
C THR A 115 -7.07 21.07 8.81
N HIS A 116 -7.70 20.37 7.87
CA HIS A 116 -9.15 20.21 7.79
C HIS A 116 -9.47 18.79 7.30
N TYR A 117 -10.46 18.12 7.91
CA TYR A 117 -10.89 16.78 7.46
C TYR A 117 -12.24 16.87 6.73
N GLN A 118 -12.34 16.26 5.55
CA GLN A 118 -13.58 16.16 4.80
C GLN A 118 -13.59 14.91 3.91
N SER A 119 -14.71 14.17 3.89
CA SER A 119 -14.99 13.08 2.93
C SER A 119 -13.93 11.98 2.82
N GLY A 120 -13.26 11.61 3.91
CA GLY A 120 -12.20 10.61 3.93
C GLY A 120 -10.77 11.16 3.77
N TYR A 121 -10.61 12.47 3.55
CA TYR A 121 -9.33 13.12 3.30
C TYR A 121 -9.02 14.19 4.35
N ARG A 122 -7.74 14.31 4.72
CA ARG A 122 -7.19 15.39 5.54
C ARG A 122 -6.41 16.33 4.62
N TYR A 123 -6.78 17.59 4.63
CA TYR A 123 -6.18 18.66 3.83
C TYR A 123 -5.27 19.51 4.70
N LEU A 124 -4.13 19.95 4.17
CA LEU A 124 -3.26 20.93 4.82
C LEU A 124 -3.43 22.30 4.16
N GLU A 125 -3.47 23.36 4.96
CA GLU A 125 -3.63 24.74 4.47
C GLU A 125 -2.31 25.25 3.88
N ILE A 126 -2.29 25.56 2.58
CA ILE A 126 -1.04 25.82 1.82
C ILE A 126 -0.73 27.29 1.53
N SER A 127 -1.58 28.24 1.94
CA SER A 127 -1.39 29.65 1.52
C SER A 127 -0.06 30.23 2.01
N GLU A 128 0.41 29.85 3.20
CA GLU A 128 1.69 30.34 3.73
C GLU A 128 2.90 29.71 3.02
N LEU A 129 2.85 28.41 2.72
CA LEU A 129 3.85 27.72 1.91
C LEU A 129 3.93 28.38 0.52
N ALA A 130 2.80 28.53 -0.15
CA ALA A 130 2.71 29.16 -1.46
C ALA A 130 3.22 30.62 -1.44
N ALA A 131 2.87 31.41 -0.41
CA ALA A 131 3.29 32.81 -0.32
C ALA A 131 4.80 32.96 -0.04
N ARG A 132 5.41 32.08 0.76
CA ARG A 132 6.86 32.13 1.06
C ARG A 132 7.70 31.59 -0.11
N GLU A 133 7.25 30.50 -0.73
CA GLU A 133 7.96 29.84 -1.83
C GLU A 133 7.58 30.40 -3.22
N ASN A 134 6.84 31.51 -3.26
CA ASN A 134 6.44 32.25 -4.47
C ASN A 134 5.61 31.44 -5.49
N TRP A 135 4.78 30.51 -5.01
CA TRP A 135 3.86 29.75 -5.85
C TRP A 135 2.62 30.59 -6.21
N GLN A 136 2.18 30.49 -7.47
CA GLN A 136 0.91 31.06 -7.93
C GLN A 136 -0.14 29.95 -7.99
N ILE A 137 -1.30 30.19 -7.37
CA ILE A 137 -2.39 29.20 -7.27
C ILE A 137 -3.65 29.75 -7.94
N GLN A 138 -4.27 28.96 -8.82
CA GLN A 138 -5.53 29.30 -9.47
C GLN A 138 -6.48 28.09 -9.51
N ILE A 139 -7.72 28.30 -9.08
CA ILE A 139 -8.79 27.29 -9.23
C ILE A 139 -9.35 27.32 -10.66
N GLN A 140 -9.41 26.16 -11.30
CA GLN A 140 -10.00 25.93 -12.62
C GLN A 140 -10.97 24.73 -12.58
N GLY A 141 -12.17 24.94 -12.03
CA GLY A 141 -13.20 23.90 -11.95
C GLY A 141 -12.82 22.79 -10.97
N ASN A 142 -12.60 21.56 -11.47
CA ASN A 142 -12.14 20.41 -10.66
C ASN A 142 -10.64 20.48 -10.31
N ARG A 143 -9.91 21.46 -10.86
CA ARG A 143 -8.45 21.49 -10.80
C ARG A 143 -7.92 22.68 -10.01
N LEU A 144 -6.86 22.45 -9.25
CA LEU A 144 -5.99 23.50 -8.72
C LEU A 144 -4.73 23.59 -9.59
N GLU A 145 -4.60 24.65 -10.39
CA GLU A 145 -3.38 24.97 -11.13
C GLU A 145 -2.38 25.66 -10.20
N ILE A 146 -1.14 25.18 -10.19
CA ILE A 146 -0.04 25.62 -9.31
C ILE A 146 1.17 25.87 -10.20
N VAL A 147 1.66 27.11 -10.21
CA VAL A 147 2.92 27.49 -10.87
C VAL A 147 3.97 27.78 -9.81
N THR A 148 5.07 27.04 -9.84
CA THR A 148 6.21 27.21 -8.92
C THR A 148 7.38 27.93 -9.61
N PRO A 149 8.33 28.51 -8.87
CA PRO A 149 9.57 29.02 -9.47
C PRO A 149 10.28 27.95 -10.30
N PRO A 150 10.78 28.27 -11.51
CA PRO A 150 11.51 27.29 -12.31
C PRO A 150 12.83 26.92 -11.65
N SER A 151 13.17 25.64 -11.67
CA SER A 151 14.42 25.12 -11.09
C SER A 151 15.24 24.36 -12.13
N THR A 152 16.55 24.31 -11.90
CA THR A 152 17.53 23.60 -12.73
C THR A 152 18.46 22.80 -11.83
N ILE A 153 18.87 21.61 -12.26
CA ILE A 153 19.90 20.83 -11.55
C ILE A 153 21.26 21.51 -11.74
N GLU A 154 21.89 21.96 -10.66
CA GLU A 154 23.26 22.51 -10.65
C GLU A 154 24.32 21.42 -10.58
N SER A 155 24.07 20.36 -9.78
CA SER A 155 24.98 19.21 -9.66
C SER A 155 24.31 17.99 -9.06
N VAL A 156 24.96 16.85 -9.26
CA VAL A 156 24.64 15.57 -8.63
C VAL A 156 25.94 15.03 -8.04
N GLN A 157 25.99 14.87 -6.72
CA GLN A 157 27.10 14.24 -6.01
C GLN A 157 26.68 12.83 -5.58
N ALA A 158 27.60 11.87 -5.58
CA ALA A 158 27.32 10.48 -5.27
C ALA A 158 28.35 9.92 -4.28
N ASP A 159 27.88 9.36 -3.17
CA ASP A 159 28.70 8.83 -2.08
C ASP A 159 28.30 7.40 -1.70
N PHE A 160 29.24 6.68 -1.07
CA PHE A 160 28.94 5.50 -0.28
C PHE A 160 28.48 5.92 1.12
N ILE A 161 27.52 5.19 1.71
CA ILE A 161 27.17 5.33 3.13
C ILE A 161 27.96 4.29 3.93
N GLU A 162 28.80 4.74 4.86
CA GLU A 162 29.55 3.86 5.77
C GLU A 162 28.66 3.40 6.94
N ASP A 163 27.96 2.27 6.77
CA ASP A 163 27.21 1.60 7.82
C ASP A 163 27.37 0.08 7.73
N ASN A 164 27.37 -0.61 8.87
CA ASN A 164 27.48 -2.07 8.97
C ASN A 164 26.28 -2.80 8.34
N ILE A 165 25.12 -2.14 8.23
CA ILE A 165 23.92 -2.69 7.60
C ILE A 165 24.04 -2.71 6.06
N CYS A 166 24.98 -1.94 5.50
CA CYS A 166 25.14 -1.74 4.05
C CYS A 166 26.00 -2.78 3.35
N VAL A 167 26.63 -3.67 4.11
CA VAL A 167 27.37 -4.86 3.66
C VAL A 167 26.40 -6.05 3.62
N PRO A 168 26.46 -6.96 2.61
CA PRO A 168 25.55 -8.09 2.54
C PRO A 168 25.61 -8.97 3.80
N VAL A 169 24.47 -9.12 4.47
CA VAL A 169 24.32 -9.96 5.67
C VAL A 169 24.75 -11.40 5.37
N ALA A 170 25.40 -12.05 6.35
CA ALA A 170 26.13 -13.31 6.20
C ALA A 170 25.28 -14.57 5.90
N GLY A 171 24.61 -14.58 4.74
CA GLY A 171 23.97 -15.73 4.12
C GLY A 171 24.53 -16.04 2.72
N ALA A 172 24.95 -15.02 1.96
CA ALA A 172 25.55 -15.19 0.64
C ALA A 172 26.97 -15.77 0.67
N CYS A 173 27.69 -15.64 1.79
CA CYS A 173 29.13 -15.91 1.88
C CYS A 173 29.47 -17.21 2.64
N ARG A 174 29.03 -18.38 2.13
CA ARG A 174 29.54 -19.68 2.60
C ARG A 174 30.95 -19.99 2.05
N GLY A 175 31.90 -19.10 2.31
CA GLY A 175 33.23 -19.11 1.69
C GLY A 175 34.33 -18.37 2.44
N GLY A 176 34.17 -18.06 3.74
CA GLY A 176 35.26 -17.55 4.57
C GLY A 176 35.79 -16.16 4.20
N CYS A 177 34.93 -15.13 4.27
CA CYS A 177 35.37 -13.74 4.17
C CYS A 177 36.41 -13.42 5.25
N ASN A 178 37.66 -13.31 4.85
CA ASN A 178 38.78 -13.02 5.73
C ASN A 178 38.80 -11.52 6.05
N ILE A 179 38.10 -11.12 7.12
CA ILE A 179 38.12 -9.73 7.60
C ILE A 179 39.55 -9.40 8.05
N SER A 180 40.29 -8.73 7.19
CA SER A 180 41.65 -8.23 7.43
C SER A 180 41.61 -6.98 8.31
N HIS A 181 41.08 -7.12 9.53
CA HIS A 181 41.19 -6.10 10.58
C HIS A 181 42.66 -5.68 10.71
N GLY A 182 42.95 -4.42 10.38
CA GLY A 182 44.27 -3.83 10.51
C GLY A 182 44.73 -3.89 11.97
N LYS A 183 45.59 -4.86 12.29
CA LYS A 183 46.04 -5.15 13.66
C LYS A 183 47.04 -4.11 14.19
N ASN A 184 46.53 -2.92 14.50
CA ASN A 184 47.14 -2.08 15.53
C ASN A 184 46.84 -2.68 16.92
N GLN A 185 47.44 -3.84 17.21
CA GLN A 185 47.46 -4.40 18.57
C GLN A 185 48.56 -3.71 19.38
N PRO A 186 48.24 -3.05 20.51
CA PRO A 186 49.23 -2.78 21.55
C PRO A 186 49.72 -4.11 22.14
N THR A 187 51.02 -4.22 22.43
CA THR A 187 51.59 -5.42 23.05
C THR A 187 51.21 -5.53 24.54
N PRO A 188 51.01 -6.75 25.07
CA PRO A 188 50.45 -6.94 26.40
C PRO A 188 51.51 -6.85 27.52
N HIS A 189 51.28 -5.96 28.49
CA HIS A 189 52.00 -5.94 29.76
C HIS A 189 51.05 -5.96 30.97
N THR A 190 51.11 -7.07 31.72
CA THR A 190 50.92 -7.20 33.18
C THR A 190 49.85 -6.38 33.92
N ARG A 191 48.89 -7.11 34.53
CA ARG A 191 48.14 -6.73 35.76
C ARG A 191 49.09 -6.17 36.86
N PRO A 192 48.63 -5.31 37.80
CA PRO A 192 47.57 -5.67 38.76
C PRO A 192 46.61 -4.56 39.26
N SER A 193 45.64 -5.01 40.08
CA SER A 193 44.90 -4.31 41.17
C SER A 193 43.94 -3.12 40.90
N ASP A 194 42.72 -3.29 41.43
CA ASP A 194 41.70 -2.29 41.83
C ASP A 194 42.22 -1.35 42.98
N PRO A 195 41.53 -0.26 43.44
CA PRO A 195 40.08 0.01 43.33
C PRO A 195 39.54 1.47 43.20
N VAL A 196 38.24 1.57 42.86
CA VAL A 196 37.17 2.52 43.31
C VAL A 196 37.39 4.06 43.29
N LEU A 197 36.40 4.77 42.70
CA LEU A 197 35.77 6.09 42.98
C LEU A 197 35.07 6.52 41.65
N SER A 198 33.84 7.01 41.45
CA SER A 198 32.67 7.54 42.19
C SER A 198 32.37 9.01 41.85
N GLY A 199 31.22 9.27 41.22
CA GLY A 199 30.68 10.61 40.88
C GLY A 199 31.25 11.25 39.60
N ALA A 200 30.67 12.32 39.04
CA ALA A 200 29.27 12.81 39.06
C ALA A 200 29.10 13.98 38.05
N ASP A 201 27.89 14.11 37.47
CA ASP A 201 27.21 15.37 37.08
C ASP A 201 27.66 16.32 35.94
N PHE A 202 26.62 16.85 35.27
CA PHE A 202 26.43 18.08 34.44
C PHE A 202 27.37 18.46 33.26
N GLY A 203 26.77 18.88 32.12
CA GLY A 203 27.51 19.52 31.01
C GLY A 203 26.80 19.71 29.65
N ILE A 204 25.74 20.52 29.57
CA ILE A 204 25.16 21.09 28.32
C ILE A 204 25.12 22.63 28.52
N PRO A 205 25.26 23.55 27.52
CA PRO A 205 25.54 23.45 26.07
C PRO A 205 26.90 24.19 25.75
N PRO A 206 27.12 24.97 24.67
CA PRO A 206 26.59 24.98 23.29
C PRO A 206 27.70 24.86 22.20
N TYR A 207 27.31 24.73 20.93
CA TYR A 207 28.21 24.98 19.78
C TYR A 207 27.77 26.21 18.98
N THR A 208 28.56 27.28 19.10
CA THR A 208 28.43 28.52 18.33
C THR A 208 29.08 28.35 16.95
N VAL A 209 28.48 28.93 15.91
CA VAL A 209 29.07 28.98 14.55
C VAL A 209 30.39 29.74 14.57
N ALA A 210 31.45 29.13 14.06
CA ALA A 210 32.76 29.75 13.87
C ALA A 210 33.23 29.58 12.42
N LEU A 211 33.25 30.68 11.68
CA LEU A 211 33.95 30.77 10.39
C LEU A 211 35.46 30.73 10.64
N ALA A 212 36.16 29.76 10.05
CA ALA A 212 37.61 29.66 10.06
C ALA A 212 38.15 29.70 8.62
N SER A 213 39.16 30.53 8.39
CA SER A 213 39.74 30.77 7.06
C SER A 213 40.75 29.69 6.65
N LEU A 214 40.92 29.55 5.34
CA LEU A 214 41.95 28.79 4.63
C LEU A 214 43.30 28.66 5.37
N GLY A 215 43.80 27.43 5.44
CA GLY A 215 45.19 27.10 5.77
C GLY A 215 45.58 25.81 5.08
N GLU A 216 46.48 25.87 4.10
CA GLU A 216 46.91 24.71 3.33
C GLU A 216 47.87 23.82 4.15
N THR A 217 47.56 22.53 4.27
CA THR A 217 48.55 21.49 4.60
C THR A 217 48.31 20.28 3.71
N THR A 218 49.30 19.93 2.89
CA THR A 218 49.25 18.78 1.99
C THR A 218 49.27 17.47 2.75
N GLY A 219 48.25 16.65 2.55
CA GLY A 219 48.13 15.32 3.15
C GLY A 219 47.05 14.53 2.43
N ASP A 220 47.46 13.51 1.67
CA ASP A 220 46.59 12.81 0.73
C ASP A 220 45.41 12.11 1.43
N ARG A 221 44.20 12.55 1.08
CA ARG A 221 42.92 11.93 1.44
C ARG A 221 42.04 12.03 0.21
N THR A 222 41.43 10.91 -0.14
CA THR A 222 40.51 10.77 -1.28
C THR A 222 39.29 11.68 -1.11
N ALA A 223 39.33 12.86 -1.71
CA ALA A 223 38.18 13.74 -1.80
C ALA A 223 37.07 13.08 -2.65
N GLY A 224 35.82 13.20 -2.21
CA GLY A 224 34.67 12.83 -3.02
C GLY A 224 34.71 13.59 -4.34
N ARG A 225 34.57 12.89 -5.47
CA ARG A 225 34.68 13.49 -6.80
C ARG A 225 33.39 14.23 -7.14
N VAL A 226 33.23 15.44 -6.58
CA VAL A 226 32.19 16.39 -6.97
C VAL A 226 32.29 16.58 -8.47
N GLN A 227 31.23 16.21 -9.18
CA GLN A 227 31.08 16.57 -10.57
C GLN A 227 30.41 17.95 -10.57
N GLU A 228 31.19 18.98 -10.87
CA GLU A 228 30.64 20.30 -11.19
C GLU A 228 29.98 20.20 -12.58
N LEU A 229 28.74 20.67 -12.67
CA LEU A 229 27.78 20.13 -13.63
C LEU A 229 26.94 21.20 -14.32
N SER A 230 27.61 22.28 -14.71
CA SER A 230 27.12 23.28 -15.68
C SER A 230 26.70 22.68 -17.03
N ASP A 231 27.10 21.44 -17.32
CA ASP A 231 27.03 20.83 -18.66
C ASP A 231 26.50 19.38 -18.65
N LEU A 232 25.64 18.96 -17.70
CA LEU A 232 24.99 17.62 -17.72
C LEU A 232 24.23 17.37 -19.03
N PRO A 233 24.68 16.50 -19.96
CA PRO A 233 23.88 16.14 -21.12
C PRO A 233 22.50 15.60 -20.69
N THR A 234 21.51 15.73 -21.58
CA THR A 234 20.09 15.37 -21.39
C THR A 234 19.89 13.98 -20.80
N THR A 235 20.89 13.11 -20.98
CA THR A 235 21.09 11.90 -20.18
C THR A 235 22.51 11.76 -19.67
N THR A 236 22.66 11.55 -18.36
CA THR A 236 23.94 11.28 -17.69
C THR A 236 23.77 10.17 -16.65
N LEU A 237 24.80 9.33 -16.49
CA LEU A 237 24.96 8.36 -15.40
C LEU A 237 25.96 8.90 -14.37
N VAL A 238 25.58 8.90 -13.09
CA VAL A 238 26.40 9.36 -11.96
C VAL A 238 26.62 8.22 -10.96
N ASN A 239 27.89 7.92 -10.66
CA ASN A 239 28.33 6.84 -9.76
C ASN A 239 29.21 7.39 -8.63
N PRO A 240 29.20 6.78 -7.43
CA PRO A 240 30.14 7.15 -6.37
C PRO A 240 31.61 6.87 -6.72
N PRO A 241 32.55 7.61 -6.14
CA PRO A 241 33.98 7.40 -6.36
C PRO A 241 34.50 6.18 -5.58
N GLY A 242 34.91 5.13 -6.31
CA GLY A 242 35.69 4.00 -5.76
C GLY A 242 35.07 2.63 -6.01
N ARG A 243 35.92 1.60 -6.15
CA ARG A 243 35.52 0.20 -6.40
C ARG A 243 35.10 -0.55 -5.11
N ASN A 244 34.24 0.04 -4.29
CA ASN A 244 33.79 -0.62 -3.05
C ASN A 244 32.53 -1.48 -3.29
N SER A 245 32.70 -2.56 -4.07
CA SER A 245 31.61 -3.42 -4.56
C SER A 245 30.88 -4.23 -3.48
N GLU A 246 31.39 -4.26 -2.24
CA GLU A 246 30.75 -4.93 -1.11
C GLU A 246 29.75 -4.03 -0.35
N ASN A 247 29.75 -2.72 -0.60
CA ASN A 247 28.79 -1.78 0.00
C ASN A 247 27.68 -1.45 -1.01
N PHE A 248 26.43 -1.76 -0.66
CA PHE A 248 25.25 -1.47 -1.49
C PHE A 248 24.56 -0.13 -1.20
N CYS A 249 24.85 0.52 -0.07
CA CYS A 249 24.21 1.80 0.26
C CYS A 249 24.81 2.95 -0.53
N ARG A 250 23.93 3.84 -1.00
CA ARG A 250 24.30 5.01 -1.82
C ARG A 250 23.63 6.24 -1.25
N ARG A 251 24.31 7.38 -1.28
CA ARG A 251 23.68 8.70 -1.16
C ARG A 251 23.91 9.45 -2.46
N PHE A 252 22.84 9.97 -3.04
CA PHE A 252 22.93 10.97 -4.11
C PHE A 252 22.43 12.31 -3.59
N VAL A 253 23.21 13.37 -3.76
CA VAL A 253 22.85 14.74 -3.41
C VAL A 253 22.61 15.50 -4.71
N VAL A 254 21.36 15.81 -5.01
CA VAL A 254 20.95 16.57 -6.21
C VAL A 254 20.71 18.01 -5.80
N ARG A 255 21.55 18.90 -6.31
CA ARG A 255 21.55 20.34 -6.01
C ARG A 255 20.84 21.11 -7.10
N LEU A 256 20.09 22.12 -6.70
CA LEU A 256 19.13 22.85 -7.53
C LEU A 256 19.36 24.36 -7.41
N THR A 257 18.98 25.13 -8.43
CA THR A 257 18.96 26.60 -8.37
C THR A 257 17.82 27.14 -7.49
N ASN A 258 16.69 26.43 -7.43
CA ASN A 258 15.53 26.76 -6.59
C ASN A 258 14.93 25.48 -5.96
N PRO A 259 14.21 25.59 -4.82
CA PRO A 259 13.38 24.51 -4.30
C PRO A 259 12.44 23.95 -5.37
N ALA A 260 12.35 22.62 -5.50
CA ALA A 260 11.59 21.96 -6.54
C ALA A 260 10.74 20.79 -6.00
N ASN A 261 9.54 20.63 -6.55
CA ASN A 261 8.65 19.52 -6.22
C ASN A 261 9.23 18.19 -6.74
N TRP A 262 9.13 17.14 -5.95
CA TRP A 262 9.45 15.77 -6.38
C TRP A 262 8.32 14.82 -5.98
N GLN A 263 8.13 13.76 -6.76
CA GLN A 263 7.10 12.75 -6.54
C GLN A 263 7.70 11.48 -5.92
N THR A 264 6.92 10.76 -5.13
CA THR A 264 7.36 9.53 -4.47
C THR A 264 7.92 8.51 -5.48
N PRO A 265 9.08 7.88 -5.19
CA PRO A 265 9.68 6.84 -6.01
C PRO A 265 8.68 5.80 -6.50
N SER A 266 8.62 5.64 -7.82
CA SER A 266 7.78 4.66 -8.49
C SER A 266 8.64 3.53 -9.07
N ILE A 267 8.21 2.28 -8.92
CA ILE A 267 8.91 1.13 -9.51
C ILE A 267 8.67 1.13 -11.03
N ILE A 268 9.74 1.00 -11.80
CA ILE A 268 9.71 0.89 -13.27
C ILE A 268 10.33 -0.44 -13.73
N GLY A 269 9.92 -0.94 -14.90
CA GLY A 269 10.45 -2.20 -15.44
C GLY A 269 10.06 -3.43 -14.61
N ARG A 270 10.95 -4.44 -14.59
CA ARG A 270 10.81 -5.67 -13.80
C ARG A 270 11.99 -5.80 -12.82
N SER A 271 11.85 -6.73 -11.87
CA SER A 271 13.01 -7.21 -11.10
C SER A 271 13.86 -8.10 -12.00
N ILE A 272 15.10 -7.73 -12.26
CA ILE A 272 16.03 -8.45 -13.16
C ILE A 272 17.10 -9.14 -12.31
N SER A 273 17.56 -10.33 -12.72
CA SER A 273 18.81 -10.90 -12.19
C SER A 273 19.97 -10.51 -13.10
N PRO A 274 20.91 -9.65 -12.66
CA PRO A 274 21.97 -9.13 -13.54
C PRO A 274 23.01 -10.14 -14.04
N GLN A 275 22.89 -11.42 -13.69
CA GLN A 275 23.67 -12.50 -14.31
C GLN A 275 23.16 -12.88 -15.71
N ASN A 276 21.94 -12.45 -16.11
CA ASN A 276 21.32 -12.75 -17.41
C ASN A 276 20.72 -11.49 -18.06
N LEU A 277 21.35 -10.33 -17.91
CA LEU A 277 20.74 -9.03 -18.24
C LEU A 277 20.90 -8.66 -19.71
N ASP A 278 19.79 -8.64 -20.46
CA ASP A 278 19.73 -8.03 -21.79
C ASP A 278 19.30 -6.54 -21.70
N ILE A 279 19.61 -5.76 -22.74
CA ILE A 279 19.07 -4.41 -22.93
C ILE A 279 17.53 -4.47 -22.95
N SER A 280 16.94 -5.54 -23.52
CA SER A 280 15.48 -5.71 -23.56
C SER A 280 14.80 -5.95 -22.20
N ASP A 281 15.55 -6.30 -21.15
CA ASP A 281 15.04 -6.41 -19.77
C ASP A 281 14.98 -5.06 -19.05
N LEU A 282 15.81 -4.07 -19.46
CA LEU A 282 15.89 -2.77 -18.80
C LEU A 282 14.55 -2.00 -18.90
N PRO A 283 14.25 -1.08 -17.96
CA PRO A 283 13.10 -0.20 -18.05
C PRO A 283 13.06 0.57 -19.39
N PRO A 284 11.89 0.77 -20.03
CA PRO A 284 11.81 1.38 -21.36
C PRO A 284 12.57 2.71 -21.55
N PRO A 285 12.62 3.66 -20.59
CA PRO A 285 13.47 4.84 -20.73
C PRO A 285 14.94 4.47 -20.96
N LEU A 286 15.49 3.56 -20.14
CA LEU A 286 16.88 3.10 -20.28
C LEU A 286 17.11 2.31 -21.59
N GLN A 287 16.09 1.60 -22.10
CA GLN A 287 16.17 1.00 -23.44
C GLN A 287 16.34 2.07 -24.53
N GLU A 288 15.56 3.16 -24.48
CA GLU A 288 15.67 4.24 -25.47
C GLU A 288 17.01 4.98 -25.40
N LEU A 289 17.52 5.18 -24.19
CA LEU A 289 18.81 5.82 -23.91
C LEU A 289 20.02 4.96 -24.32
N LEU A 290 19.83 3.64 -24.48
CA LEU A 290 20.85 2.68 -24.89
C LEU A 290 20.64 2.16 -26.32
N LYS A 291 19.70 2.73 -27.10
CA LYS A 291 19.54 2.40 -28.52
C LYS A 291 20.83 2.75 -29.28
N PRO A 292 21.45 1.80 -30.00
CA PRO A 292 22.59 2.12 -30.85
C PRO A 292 22.15 3.09 -31.97
N PRO A 293 23.05 3.98 -32.45
CA PRO A 293 22.76 4.82 -33.60
C PRO A 293 22.44 3.95 -34.82
N SER A 294 21.52 4.43 -35.68
CA SER A 294 21.11 3.70 -36.88
C SER A 294 22.33 3.32 -37.73
N PRO A 295 22.50 2.03 -38.10
CA PRO A 295 23.73 1.58 -38.75
C PRO A 295 23.93 2.25 -40.10
N GLN A 296 25.13 2.80 -40.33
CA GLN A 296 25.59 3.07 -41.68
C GLN A 296 25.97 1.75 -42.36
N PRO A 297 25.76 1.61 -43.68
CA PRO A 297 26.08 0.37 -44.38
C PRO A 297 27.59 0.25 -44.63
N GLU A 298 28.28 -0.51 -43.77
CA GLU A 298 29.60 -1.07 -44.05
C GLU A 298 29.49 -2.48 -44.68
N PRO A 299 30.50 -2.92 -45.46
CA PRO A 299 30.38 -4.10 -46.33
C PRO A 299 30.55 -5.44 -45.60
N GLU A 300 30.13 -6.53 -46.28
CA GLU A 300 30.27 -7.91 -45.80
C GLU A 300 31.75 -8.31 -45.59
N PRO A 301 32.09 -9.03 -44.50
CA PRO A 301 33.39 -9.67 -44.34
C PRO A 301 33.48 -10.98 -45.15
N GLU A 302 34.64 -11.26 -45.74
CA GLU A 302 34.91 -12.53 -46.44
C GLU A 302 35.00 -13.72 -45.45
N PRO A 303 34.68 -14.95 -45.90
CA PRO A 303 34.76 -16.15 -45.07
C PRO A 303 36.20 -16.57 -44.80
N THR A 304 36.50 -16.95 -43.56
CA THR A 304 37.75 -17.61 -43.16
C THR A 304 37.49 -18.98 -42.55
N GLU A 305 38.43 -19.90 -42.74
CA GLU A 305 38.22 -21.36 -42.64
C GLU A 305 38.17 -21.90 -41.20
N GLU A 306 37.29 -22.87 -40.95
CA GLU A 306 37.29 -23.67 -39.72
C GLU A 306 38.55 -24.53 -39.63
N THR A 307 39.25 -24.50 -38.50
CA THR A 307 40.34 -25.44 -38.18
C THR A 307 40.01 -26.20 -36.89
N ASN A 308 39.50 -27.41 -37.05
CA ASN A 308 39.25 -28.32 -35.93
C ASN A 308 40.57 -28.88 -35.39
N LEU A 309 40.84 -28.67 -34.11
CA LEU A 309 41.79 -29.46 -33.32
C LEU A 309 41.09 -29.89 -32.03
N GLU A 310 40.93 -31.20 -31.87
CA GLU A 310 40.48 -31.83 -30.63
C GLU A 310 41.66 -31.89 -29.67
N ASP A 311 41.45 -31.56 -28.39
CA ASP A 311 42.39 -31.86 -27.32
C ASP A 311 41.60 -32.31 -26.08
N GLU A 312 41.85 -33.55 -25.61
CA GLU A 312 41.13 -34.13 -24.47
C GLU A 312 41.91 -33.97 -23.17
N GLY A 313 41.30 -33.26 -22.23
CA GLY A 313 41.28 -33.69 -20.84
C GLY A 313 42.36 -33.13 -19.92
N ASP A 314 41.98 -32.10 -19.18
CA ASP A 314 42.19 -32.17 -17.73
C ASP A 314 40.95 -31.66 -16.98
N ARG A 315 40.45 -32.44 -16.02
CA ARG A 315 39.23 -32.10 -15.26
C ARG A 315 39.61 -31.31 -14.02
N GLN A 316 39.86 -30.01 -14.19
CA GLN A 316 39.82 -29.08 -13.06
C GLN A 316 38.47 -29.20 -12.34
N PRO A 317 38.45 -29.13 -10.99
CA PRO A 317 37.20 -29.05 -10.26
C PRO A 317 36.46 -27.78 -10.69
N SER A 318 35.16 -27.90 -10.95
CA SER A 318 34.33 -26.76 -11.34
C SER A 318 34.51 -25.62 -10.32
N PRO A 319 34.72 -24.36 -10.77
CA PRO A 319 34.69 -23.25 -9.84
C PRO A 319 33.33 -23.23 -9.14
N PRO A 320 33.26 -22.82 -7.85
CA PRO A 320 31.97 -22.66 -7.18
C PRO A 320 31.10 -21.68 -7.99
N PRO A 321 29.78 -21.90 -8.07
CA PRO A 321 28.91 -21.01 -8.82
C PRO A 321 29.08 -19.56 -8.33
N PRO A 322 29.22 -18.58 -9.24
CA PRO A 322 29.44 -17.19 -8.86
C PRO A 322 28.27 -16.70 -8.01
N GLN A 323 28.57 -15.95 -6.95
CA GLN A 323 27.55 -15.53 -5.98
C GLN A 323 26.39 -14.81 -6.68
N GLU A 324 25.17 -15.27 -6.42
CA GLU A 324 23.94 -14.62 -6.85
C GLU A 324 23.77 -13.31 -6.08
N LEU A 325 24.24 -12.23 -6.71
CA LEU A 325 23.99 -10.86 -6.28
C LEU A 325 22.48 -10.55 -6.42
N PRO A 326 21.87 -9.83 -5.46
CA PRO A 326 20.42 -9.79 -5.27
C PRO A 326 19.70 -9.04 -6.40
N PRO A 327 18.64 -9.62 -7.03
CA PRO A 327 17.95 -9.02 -8.17
C PRO A 327 17.59 -7.54 -7.98
N LEU A 328 17.79 -6.75 -9.04
CA LEU A 328 17.66 -5.29 -9.00
C LEU A 328 16.23 -4.86 -9.34
N VAL A 329 15.70 -3.95 -8.54
CA VAL A 329 14.43 -3.24 -8.75
C VAL A 329 14.75 -1.83 -9.19
N TRP A 330 14.20 -1.40 -10.33
CA TRP A 330 14.40 -0.05 -10.86
C TRP A 330 13.34 0.92 -10.35
N TRP A 331 13.75 2.16 -10.12
CA TRP A 331 12.92 3.25 -9.59
C TRP A 331 12.99 4.49 -10.49
N SER A 332 11.95 5.32 -10.44
CA SER A 332 11.91 6.64 -11.04
C SER A 332 11.33 7.67 -10.06
N ILE A 333 12.02 8.80 -9.92
CA ILE A 333 11.58 10.00 -9.21
C ILE A 333 11.39 11.13 -10.24
N PRO A 334 10.14 11.51 -10.54
CA PRO A 334 9.83 12.79 -11.20
C PRO A 334 10.23 13.97 -10.30
N LEU A 335 10.93 14.95 -10.88
CA LEU A 335 11.44 16.16 -10.24
C LEU A 335 11.16 17.38 -11.14
N GLU A 336 10.54 18.42 -10.58
CA GLU A 336 10.20 19.68 -11.25
C GLU A 336 11.41 20.63 -11.39
N ALA A 337 12.47 20.12 -11.99
CA ALA A 337 13.67 20.87 -12.38
C ALA A 337 14.17 20.37 -13.74
N THR A 338 14.84 21.20 -14.50
CA THR A 338 15.48 20.80 -15.78
C THR A 338 16.97 20.49 -15.61
N SER A 339 17.47 19.52 -16.37
CA SER A 339 18.89 19.42 -16.70
C SER A 339 19.13 20.12 -18.04
N PRO A 340 19.96 21.17 -18.12
CA PRO A 340 20.11 21.97 -19.33
C PRO A 340 21.02 21.31 -20.37
N HIS A 341 20.57 21.26 -21.63
CA HIS A 341 21.49 21.33 -22.77
C HIS A 341 20.83 21.96 -24.01
N LEU A 342 21.67 22.28 -24.99
CA LEU A 342 21.38 23.25 -26.05
C LEU A 342 20.25 22.85 -27.02
N SER A 343 19.42 23.85 -27.35
CA SER A 343 18.54 23.81 -28.50
C SER A 343 19.32 23.65 -29.81
N ASN A 344 19.09 22.56 -30.56
CA ASN A 344 19.45 22.32 -31.97
C ASN A 344 20.51 23.28 -32.59
N SER A 345 21.78 23.10 -32.24
CA SER A 345 22.90 23.71 -32.94
C SER A 345 23.83 22.64 -33.52
N SER A 346 23.79 22.47 -34.83
CA SER A 346 24.73 21.61 -35.57
C SER A 346 26.15 22.18 -35.48
N GLY A 347 26.94 21.72 -34.50
CA GLY A 347 28.30 22.17 -34.25
C GLY A 347 29.06 21.19 -33.37
N SER A 348 30.05 20.50 -33.93
CA SER A 348 30.81 19.45 -33.27
C SER A 348 31.88 20.00 -32.33
N HIS A 349 31.68 19.87 -31.00
CA HIS A 349 32.75 20.00 -30.01
C HIS A 349 32.63 18.89 -28.95
N GLN A 350 33.64 18.01 -28.90
CA GLN A 350 33.82 17.07 -27.79
C GLN A 350 34.51 17.79 -26.63
N LEU A 351 34.11 17.45 -25.39
CA LEU A 351 34.82 17.81 -24.17
C LEU A 351 35.30 16.54 -23.46
N LEU A 352 36.54 16.56 -22.95
CA LEU A 352 37.11 15.42 -22.21
C LEU A 352 36.60 15.43 -20.76
N GLY A 353 36.05 14.30 -20.31
CA GLY A 353 35.66 14.10 -18.91
C GLY A 353 34.44 13.19 -18.72
N SER A 354 33.59 13.09 -19.74
CA SER A 354 32.45 12.16 -19.74
C SER A 354 32.91 10.70 -19.72
N VAL A 355 32.32 9.91 -18.82
CA VAL A 355 32.34 8.44 -18.94
C VAL A 355 31.34 8.09 -20.04
N ILE A 356 31.86 8.05 -21.27
CA ILE A 356 31.16 7.49 -22.42
C ILE A 356 31.01 5.98 -22.15
N LEU A 357 29.81 5.52 -21.81
CA LEU A 357 29.44 4.13 -22.10
C LEU A 357 29.65 3.92 -23.61
N PRO A 358 30.30 2.83 -24.04
CA PRO A 358 30.86 2.72 -25.39
C PRO A 358 29.79 2.80 -26.48
N GLY A 359 29.56 4.03 -26.95
CA GLY A 359 28.63 4.40 -28.01
C GLY A 359 29.12 4.01 -29.40
N ASN A 360 29.44 2.72 -29.56
CA ASN A 360 29.41 1.94 -30.79
C ASN A 360 29.61 0.47 -30.38
N ASN A 361 28.67 -0.39 -30.76
CA ASN A 361 28.63 -1.85 -30.51
C ASN A 361 28.52 -2.30 -29.04
N ILE A 362 27.32 -2.18 -28.45
CA ILE A 362 26.87 -3.09 -27.37
C ILE A 362 26.49 -4.48 -27.94
N GLN A 363 27.22 -4.95 -28.95
CA GLN A 363 27.22 -6.36 -29.40
C GLN A 363 28.33 -7.18 -28.70
N SER A 364 29.20 -6.51 -27.93
CA SER A 364 30.29 -7.15 -27.17
C SER A 364 30.27 -6.75 -25.69
N LEU A 365 29.19 -7.09 -24.99
CA LEU A 365 29.29 -7.44 -23.56
C LEU A 365 29.96 -8.81 -23.45
N THR A 366 31.25 -8.88 -23.81
CA THR A 366 32.04 -10.11 -23.61
C THR A 366 32.24 -10.35 -22.11
N PRO A 367 32.22 -11.61 -21.61
CA PRO A 367 32.32 -11.92 -20.17
C PRO A 367 33.66 -11.59 -19.48
N SER A 368 34.45 -10.67 -20.05
CA SER A 368 35.77 -10.23 -19.59
C SER A 368 35.72 -9.03 -18.64
N GLU A 369 34.63 -8.25 -18.61
CA GLU A 369 34.44 -7.22 -17.57
C GLU A 369 34.06 -7.88 -16.24
N SER A 370 34.64 -7.39 -15.15
CA SER A 370 34.30 -7.93 -13.82
C SER A 370 32.85 -7.63 -13.49
N SER A 371 32.11 -8.62 -12.98
CA SER A 371 30.69 -8.43 -12.62
C SER A 371 30.50 -7.27 -11.64
N SER A 372 31.45 -7.05 -10.73
CA SER A 372 31.54 -5.89 -9.84
C SER A 372 31.46 -4.53 -10.56
N ASP A 373 32.05 -4.38 -11.74
CA ASP A 373 32.05 -3.11 -12.49
C ASP A 373 30.69 -2.85 -13.14
N LEU A 374 30.11 -3.87 -13.79
CA LEU A 374 28.75 -3.81 -14.35
C LEU A 374 27.70 -3.52 -13.26
N TRP A 375 27.76 -4.21 -12.12
CA TRP A 375 26.85 -3.97 -11.00
C TRP A 375 26.98 -2.57 -10.39
N THR A 376 28.20 -2.03 -10.32
CA THR A 376 28.42 -0.66 -9.82
C THR A 376 27.76 0.35 -10.76
N ASN A 377 27.83 0.15 -12.07
CA ASN A 377 27.15 1.00 -13.06
C ASN A 377 25.62 0.86 -13.05
N LEU A 378 25.08 -0.34 -12.83
CA LEU A 378 23.63 -0.58 -12.75
C LEU A 378 23.00 0.08 -11.50
N MET A 379 23.76 0.26 -10.42
CA MET A 379 23.35 0.97 -9.20
C MET A 379 23.68 2.47 -9.18
N GLY A 380 24.02 3.05 -10.33
CA GLY A 380 24.19 4.50 -10.49
C GLY A 380 22.86 5.25 -10.61
N LEU A 381 22.95 6.59 -10.53
CA LEU A 381 21.84 7.49 -10.79
C LEU A 381 21.88 8.01 -12.22
N TRP A 382 20.84 7.69 -12.98
CA TRP A 382 20.56 8.21 -14.31
C TRP A 382 19.66 9.44 -14.22
N VAL A 383 19.89 10.41 -15.09
CA VAL A 383 19.11 11.64 -15.21
C VAL A 383 18.47 11.67 -16.61
N ASP A 384 17.15 11.87 -16.74
CA ASP A 384 16.41 11.99 -18.02
C ASP A 384 15.56 13.27 -17.99
N SER A 385 15.99 14.32 -18.71
CA SER A 385 15.38 15.66 -18.66
C SER A 385 14.46 15.91 -19.85
N GLN A 386 13.16 16.11 -19.60
CA GLN A 386 12.12 16.28 -20.63
C GLN A 386 11.17 17.44 -20.30
N ASN A 387 11.20 18.49 -21.14
CA ASN A 387 10.45 19.74 -20.95
C ASN A 387 10.87 20.47 -19.65
N GLN A 388 9.97 20.59 -18.67
CA GLN A 388 10.25 21.21 -17.35
C GLN A 388 10.50 20.17 -16.24
N GLN A 389 10.41 18.88 -16.54
CA GLN A 389 10.54 17.79 -15.58
C GLN A 389 11.77 16.92 -15.89
N THR A 390 12.52 16.56 -14.86
CA THR A 390 13.56 15.55 -14.93
C THR A 390 13.12 14.28 -14.21
N ARG A 391 13.44 13.11 -14.77
CA ARG A 391 13.33 11.82 -14.09
C ARG A 391 14.70 11.41 -13.56
N LEU A 392 14.78 11.13 -12.27
CA LEU A 392 15.94 10.52 -11.64
C LEU A 392 15.68 9.01 -11.55
N ILE A 393 16.48 8.21 -12.25
CA ILE A 393 16.28 6.76 -12.45
C ILE A 393 17.47 5.99 -11.88
N PHE A 394 17.22 4.97 -11.06
CA PHE A 394 18.27 4.18 -10.42
C PHE A 394 17.74 2.78 -10.06
N SER A 395 18.62 1.89 -9.61
CA SER A 395 18.23 0.58 -9.10
C SER A 395 18.58 0.38 -7.63
N THR A 396 17.81 -0.48 -6.96
CA THR A 396 18.10 -0.95 -5.59
C THR A 396 18.09 -2.48 -5.56
N PRO A 397 18.75 -3.11 -4.58
CA PRO A 397 18.53 -4.53 -4.29
C PRO A 397 17.04 -4.81 -3.99
N THR A 398 16.57 -6.01 -4.31
CA THR A 398 15.20 -6.44 -3.98
C THR A 398 14.91 -6.29 -2.48
N GLY A 399 13.80 -5.64 -2.16
CA GLY A 399 13.34 -5.40 -0.79
C GLY A 399 13.90 -4.13 -0.14
N TRP A 400 14.85 -3.44 -0.76
CA TRP A 400 15.28 -2.10 -0.36
C TRP A 400 14.38 -1.04 -1.01
N GLN A 401 14.32 0.16 -0.44
CA GLN A 401 13.68 1.32 -1.05
C GLN A 401 14.54 2.58 -0.85
N PRO A 402 14.44 3.57 -1.76
CA PRO A 402 15.05 4.88 -1.57
C PRO A 402 14.32 5.73 -0.51
N VAL A 403 15.10 6.46 0.29
CA VAL A 403 14.65 7.51 1.22
C VAL A 403 15.01 8.86 0.65
N ILE A 404 14.07 9.81 0.59
CA ILE A 404 14.31 11.15 0.05
C ILE A 404 14.05 12.22 1.11
N THR A 405 14.89 13.25 1.11
CA THR A 405 14.77 14.44 1.96
C THR A 405 15.16 15.69 1.20
N SER A 406 14.56 16.82 1.54
CA SER A 406 15.05 18.15 1.15
C SER A 406 15.97 18.74 2.24
N SER A 407 16.90 19.60 1.85
CA SER A 407 17.81 20.32 2.75
C SER A 407 17.18 21.63 3.23
N ALA A 408 17.28 21.90 4.53
CA ALA A 408 16.80 23.15 5.14
C ALA A 408 17.75 24.34 4.98
N VAL A 409 18.92 24.15 4.35
CA VAL A 409 19.99 25.15 4.23
C VAL A 409 20.26 25.55 2.77
N LEU A 410 20.08 24.61 1.84
CA LEU A 410 20.33 24.78 0.41
C LEU A 410 19.19 24.13 -0.40
N PRO A 411 18.93 24.53 -1.65
CA PRO A 411 17.98 23.84 -2.52
C PRO A 411 18.57 22.49 -3.00
N GLU A 412 18.66 21.53 -2.10
CA GLU A 412 19.27 20.21 -2.33
C GLU A 412 18.29 19.11 -1.90
N ILE A 413 18.16 18.05 -2.69
CA ILE A 413 17.51 16.81 -2.27
C ILE A 413 18.54 15.70 -2.10
N ASN A 414 18.38 14.93 -1.02
CA ASN A 414 19.22 13.78 -0.68
C ASN A 414 18.41 12.50 -0.93
N ILE A 415 18.94 11.60 -1.75
CA ILE A 415 18.37 10.28 -2.04
C ILE A 415 19.30 9.22 -1.44
N GLU A 416 18.86 8.57 -0.36
CA GLU A 416 19.60 7.46 0.27
C GLU A 416 19.00 6.11 -0.14
N ILE A 417 19.81 5.24 -0.73
CA ILE A 417 19.47 3.83 -0.96
C ILE A 417 20.02 3.04 0.23
N ARG A 418 19.12 2.47 1.05
CA ARG A 418 19.47 1.77 2.30
C ARG A 418 18.45 0.67 2.67
N PRO A 419 18.83 -0.37 3.44
CA PRO A 419 17.92 -1.46 3.82
C PRO A 419 16.99 -1.09 4.98
N ASP A 420 17.41 -0.13 5.81
CA ASP A 420 16.73 0.41 6.99
C ASP A 420 15.91 1.68 6.64
N PHE A 421 15.25 1.67 5.48
CA PHE A 421 14.64 2.86 4.87
C PHE A 421 13.39 3.41 5.60
N TRP A 422 12.77 2.64 6.51
CA TRP A 422 11.61 3.13 7.26
C TRP A 422 12.03 4.12 8.36
N ARG A 423 11.61 5.38 8.21
CA ARG A 423 11.68 6.40 9.27
C ARG A 423 10.58 6.17 10.31
N ASP A 424 10.92 6.31 11.58
CA ASP A 424 9.94 6.36 12.67
C ASP A 424 8.95 7.53 12.46
N ARG A 425 7.69 7.34 12.88
CA ARG A 425 6.61 8.32 12.70
C ARG A 425 5.51 8.14 13.75
N ASN A 426 4.92 9.25 14.17
CA ASN A 426 3.81 9.35 15.12
C ASN A 426 2.95 10.59 14.82
N ILE A 427 1.88 10.41 14.03
CA ILE A 427 0.96 11.47 13.61
C ILE A 427 -0.46 11.14 14.08
N VAL A 428 -0.99 11.93 15.01
CA VAL A 428 -2.44 12.00 15.25
C VAL A 428 -3.03 12.72 14.03
N TRP A 429 -3.64 11.93 13.15
CA TRP A 429 -4.09 12.38 11.83
C TRP A 429 -5.47 13.03 11.93
N ALA A 430 -6.40 12.38 12.64
CA ALA A 430 -7.70 12.93 12.99
C ALA A 430 -8.02 12.65 14.47
N GLU A 431 -9.12 13.19 14.97
CA GLU A 431 -9.57 12.88 16.34
C GLU A 431 -9.83 11.38 16.49
N GLY A 432 -9.16 10.75 17.46
CA GLY A 432 -9.19 9.31 17.66
C GLY A 432 -8.53 8.45 16.57
N LEU A 433 -7.78 9.02 15.61
CA LEU A 433 -7.06 8.24 14.57
C LEU A 433 -5.59 8.68 14.49
N ARG A 434 -4.68 7.78 14.87
CA ARG A 434 -3.22 7.98 14.91
C ARG A 434 -2.51 7.02 13.94
N TRP A 435 -1.73 7.56 13.01
CA TRP A 435 -0.77 6.81 12.21
C TRP A 435 0.57 6.73 12.94
N GLN A 436 1.13 5.52 13.04
CA GLN A 436 2.48 5.30 13.53
C GLN A 436 3.24 4.32 12.64
N GLN A 437 4.56 4.47 12.59
CA GLN A 437 5.44 3.45 12.01
C GLN A 437 6.79 3.48 12.70
N LYS A 438 7.48 2.33 12.78
CA LYS A 438 8.86 2.21 13.27
C LYS A 438 9.45 0.83 12.98
N TYR A 439 10.74 0.66 13.22
CA TYR A 439 11.32 -0.66 13.41
C TYR A 439 11.07 -1.21 14.83
N ILE A 440 10.71 -2.49 14.94
CA ILE A 440 10.48 -3.21 16.20
C ILE A 440 11.37 -4.45 16.27
N ASP A 441 12.10 -4.61 17.38
CA ASP A 441 13.06 -5.69 17.60
C ASP A 441 12.44 -6.89 18.33
N LEU A 442 12.26 -8.01 17.63
CA LEU A 442 12.00 -9.29 18.29
C LEU A 442 13.31 -9.90 18.81
N ASN A 443 13.53 -9.73 20.11
CA ASN A 443 14.57 -10.45 20.85
C ASN A 443 14.26 -11.95 20.91
N SER A 444 14.99 -12.74 20.13
CA SER A 444 14.84 -14.20 19.94
C SER A 444 15.28 -15.06 21.15
N HIS A 445 14.99 -14.60 22.36
CA HIS A 445 15.30 -15.28 23.63
C HIS A 445 14.22 -16.28 24.08
N GLN A 446 12.99 -16.19 23.55
CA GLN A 446 11.97 -17.22 23.80
C GLN A 446 12.28 -18.47 22.98
N ARG A 447 12.36 -19.63 23.64
CA ARG A 447 12.54 -20.92 22.95
C ARG A 447 11.26 -21.26 22.18
N LEU A 448 11.33 -21.23 20.86
CA LEU A 448 10.36 -21.92 20.01
C LEU A 448 10.33 -23.41 20.39
N PHE A 449 9.15 -24.03 20.38
CA PHE A 449 8.97 -25.44 20.77
C PHE A 449 9.58 -26.44 19.77
N THR A 450 10.16 -25.97 18.67
CA THR A 450 11.00 -26.72 17.75
C THR A 450 12.42 -26.14 17.76
N PRO A 451 13.48 -26.97 17.92
CA PRO A 451 14.85 -26.49 17.80
C PRO A 451 15.15 -26.12 16.35
N PRO A 452 15.89 -25.02 16.08
CA PRO A 452 16.36 -24.71 14.74
C PRO A 452 17.38 -25.77 14.26
N PRO A 453 17.57 -25.93 12.93
CA PRO A 453 18.60 -26.82 12.41
C PRO A 453 19.99 -26.39 12.91
N SER A 454 20.84 -27.39 13.20
CA SER A 454 22.05 -27.32 14.05
C SER A 454 23.17 -26.37 13.59
N ASN A 455 22.99 -25.66 12.47
CA ASN A 455 24.05 -24.90 11.80
C ASN A 455 23.77 -23.38 11.84
N SER A 456 22.96 -22.92 12.80
CA SER A 456 22.57 -21.52 13.00
C SER A 456 23.38 -20.87 14.14
N THR A 457 24.67 -20.63 13.90
CA THR A 457 25.60 -20.00 14.87
C THR A 457 25.49 -18.47 14.91
N GLY A 458 24.27 -17.94 14.83
CA GLY A 458 23.99 -16.51 14.72
C GLY A 458 22.85 -16.07 15.63
N ARG A 459 23.05 -14.97 16.37
CA ARG A 459 22.04 -14.35 17.23
C ARG A 459 21.17 -13.41 16.40
N GLU A 460 20.28 -13.96 15.57
CA GLU A 460 19.34 -13.17 14.77
C GLU A 460 18.39 -12.37 15.66
N SER A 461 18.70 -11.08 15.83
CA SER A 461 17.74 -10.07 16.30
C SER A 461 16.84 -9.73 15.11
N ALA A 462 15.56 -10.06 15.18
CA ALA A 462 14.66 -9.88 14.06
C ALA A 462 13.98 -8.50 14.13
N ARG A 463 14.63 -7.52 13.48
CA ARG A 463 14.17 -6.13 13.41
C ARG A 463 13.19 -5.93 12.26
N PHE A 464 11.90 -5.76 12.57
CA PHE A 464 10.81 -5.65 11.59
C PHE A 464 10.34 -4.21 11.42
N PRO A 465 10.17 -3.71 10.18
CA PRO A 465 9.40 -2.51 9.94
C PRO A 465 7.90 -2.80 10.13
N VAL A 466 7.26 -2.02 10.99
CA VAL A 466 5.85 -2.14 11.35
C VAL A 466 5.18 -0.79 11.11
N VAL A 467 4.08 -0.80 10.35
CA VAL A 467 3.23 0.37 10.09
C VAL A 467 1.85 0.05 10.67
N TRP A 468 1.28 0.96 11.45
CA TRP A 468 -0.06 0.75 12.01
C TRP A 468 -0.87 2.03 12.14
N LEU A 469 -2.18 1.84 12.20
CA LEU A 469 -3.13 2.84 12.66
C LEU A 469 -3.64 2.41 14.04
N GLU A 470 -3.60 3.31 15.00
CA GLU A 470 -4.28 3.18 16.28
C GLU A 470 -5.54 4.05 16.29
N ILE A 471 -6.68 3.42 16.60
CA ILE A 471 -8.02 4.00 16.50
C ILE A 471 -8.66 3.96 17.88
N ASP A 472 -9.01 5.11 18.45
CA ASP A 472 -9.71 5.21 19.74
C ASP A 472 -11.19 4.86 19.57
N LEU A 473 -11.61 3.73 20.12
CA LEU A 473 -12.97 3.21 19.99
C LEU A 473 -13.99 3.97 20.86
N ASN A 474 -13.52 4.76 21.83
CA ASN A 474 -14.37 5.59 22.68
C ASN A 474 -14.88 6.82 21.90
N ASN A 475 -14.18 7.24 20.85
CA ASN A 475 -14.61 8.34 19.99
C ASN A 475 -15.86 7.96 19.18
N GLN A 476 -16.99 8.56 19.55
CA GLN A 476 -18.30 8.36 18.91
C GLN A 476 -18.38 8.89 17.47
N GLY A 477 -17.39 9.70 17.03
CA GLY A 477 -17.26 10.11 15.64
C GLY A 477 -16.76 8.99 14.70
N ILE A 478 -16.20 7.90 15.24
CA ILE A 478 -15.61 6.81 14.46
C ILE A 478 -16.62 5.66 14.28
N SER A 479 -16.73 5.16 13.05
CA SER A 479 -17.48 3.94 12.72
C SER A 479 -16.68 3.05 11.77
N LEU A 480 -16.99 1.75 11.77
CA LEU A 480 -16.27 0.73 11.00
C LEU A 480 -17.22 -0.15 10.19
N GLN A 481 -16.83 -0.53 8.98
CA GLN A 481 -17.64 -1.38 8.09
C GLN A 481 -16.74 -2.38 7.32
N PRO A 482 -17.22 -3.61 7.03
CA PRO A 482 -16.58 -4.49 6.06
C PRO A 482 -16.89 -3.97 4.66
N ILE A 483 -15.89 -3.42 3.96
CA ILE A 483 -16.03 -2.86 2.62
C ILE A 483 -15.67 -3.92 1.55
N LEU A 484 -16.49 -4.02 0.50
CA LEU A 484 -16.32 -5.00 -0.57
C LEU A 484 -15.78 -4.34 -1.84
N SER A 485 -14.97 -5.08 -2.60
CA SER A 485 -14.37 -4.66 -3.88
C SER A 485 -15.39 -4.24 -4.95
N ARG A 486 -16.62 -4.75 -4.83
CA ARG A 486 -17.77 -4.45 -5.68
C ARG A 486 -19.04 -4.48 -4.84
N PRO A 487 -19.58 -3.32 -4.41
CA PRO A 487 -20.88 -3.26 -3.75
C PRO A 487 -21.96 -4.00 -4.57
N GLY A 488 -22.78 -4.79 -3.88
CA GLY A 488 -23.80 -5.64 -4.52
C GLY A 488 -23.30 -7.00 -5.04
N SER A 489 -22.07 -7.13 -5.54
CA SER A 489 -21.53 -8.41 -6.03
C SER A 489 -20.81 -9.21 -4.95
N ARG A 490 -20.90 -10.54 -5.01
CA ARG A 490 -20.10 -11.46 -4.15
C ARG A 490 -18.87 -12.01 -4.85
N SER A 491 -18.72 -11.76 -6.16
CA SER A 491 -17.46 -11.98 -6.90
C SER A 491 -16.86 -10.67 -7.42
N GLY A 492 -15.55 -10.50 -7.18
CA GLY A 492 -14.76 -9.38 -7.68
C GLY A 492 -13.53 -9.11 -6.83
N VAL A 493 -12.51 -8.53 -7.46
CA VAL A 493 -11.34 -7.99 -6.76
C VAL A 493 -11.01 -6.58 -7.25
N SER A 494 -10.46 -5.74 -6.37
CA SER A 494 -9.99 -4.39 -6.70
C SER A 494 -8.84 -3.97 -5.77
N PRO A 495 -7.90 -3.10 -6.17
CA PRO A 495 -6.84 -2.61 -5.28
C PRO A 495 -7.43 -1.87 -4.07
N LEU A 496 -6.86 -2.07 -2.87
CA LEU A 496 -7.37 -1.48 -1.61
C LEU A 496 -7.65 0.02 -1.70
N VAL A 497 -6.74 0.77 -2.34
CA VAL A 497 -6.86 2.22 -2.59
C VAL A 497 -8.20 2.57 -3.25
N HIS A 498 -8.64 1.79 -4.24
CA HIS A 498 -9.89 2.00 -4.95
C HIS A 498 -11.11 1.59 -4.11
N VAL A 499 -11.03 0.51 -3.33
CA VAL A 499 -12.11 0.08 -2.43
C VAL A 499 -12.37 1.10 -1.33
N ALA A 500 -11.32 1.64 -0.73
CA ALA A 500 -11.41 2.63 0.34
C ALA A 500 -11.85 4.02 -0.16
N SER A 501 -11.28 4.51 -1.27
CA SER A 501 -11.67 5.82 -1.83
C SER A 501 -13.08 5.83 -2.41
N SER A 502 -13.52 4.76 -3.10
CA SER A 502 -14.89 4.67 -3.62
C SER A 502 -15.96 4.59 -2.52
N THR A 503 -15.61 4.09 -1.33
CA THR A 503 -16.48 4.12 -0.14
C THR A 503 -16.33 5.39 0.71
N ARG A 504 -15.30 6.22 0.46
CA ARG A 504 -14.90 7.39 1.29
C ARG A 504 -14.45 7.01 2.71
N ALA A 505 -13.87 5.82 2.88
CA ALA A 505 -13.20 5.48 4.13
C ALA A 505 -12.01 6.43 4.36
N ALA A 506 -11.82 6.88 5.60
CA ALA A 506 -10.65 7.68 5.98
C ALA A 506 -9.39 6.80 6.03
N ALA A 507 -9.55 5.58 6.53
CA ALA A 507 -8.53 4.56 6.61
C ALA A 507 -9.10 3.16 6.30
N ALA A 508 -8.25 2.22 5.89
CA ALA A 508 -8.66 0.83 5.69
C ALA A 508 -7.47 -0.15 5.76
N ILE A 509 -7.74 -1.42 6.07
CA ILE A 509 -6.79 -2.53 5.92
C ILE A 509 -7.45 -3.66 5.12
N ASN A 510 -6.68 -4.41 4.34
CA ASN A 510 -7.18 -5.60 3.65
C ASN A 510 -7.77 -6.63 4.63
N GLY A 511 -8.83 -7.34 4.23
CA GLY A 511 -9.64 -8.15 5.13
C GLY A 511 -9.38 -9.65 5.08
N GLY A 512 -10.48 -10.41 5.04
CA GLY A 512 -10.50 -11.87 5.03
C GLY A 512 -10.17 -12.49 3.68
N PHE A 513 -9.78 -13.77 3.73
CA PHE A 513 -9.36 -14.55 2.56
C PHE A 513 -10.42 -14.64 1.45
N PHE A 514 -9.95 -14.80 0.23
CA PHE A 514 -10.77 -15.00 -0.96
C PHE A 514 -10.05 -15.93 -1.95
N ASN A 515 -10.81 -16.57 -2.84
CA ASN A 515 -10.24 -17.37 -3.91
C ASN A 515 -9.90 -16.45 -5.10
N ARG A 516 -8.62 -16.17 -5.32
CA ARG A 516 -8.15 -15.28 -6.40
C ARG A 516 -8.57 -15.69 -7.82
N ASN A 517 -8.90 -16.97 -8.04
CA ASN A 517 -9.21 -17.51 -9.37
C ASN A 517 -10.67 -17.23 -9.77
N ASN A 518 -11.63 -17.48 -8.86
CA ASN A 518 -13.06 -17.23 -9.08
C ASN A 518 -13.59 -15.94 -8.42
N GLN A 519 -12.73 -15.26 -7.65
CA GLN A 519 -12.93 -13.94 -7.03
C GLN A 519 -14.01 -13.88 -5.95
N TYR A 520 -14.37 -15.01 -5.32
CA TYR A 520 -15.32 -15.10 -4.20
C TYR A 520 -14.64 -15.14 -2.81
N PRO A 521 -15.32 -14.72 -1.72
CA PRO A 521 -14.78 -14.76 -0.36
C PRO A 521 -14.67 -16.18 0.20
N LEU A 522 -13.78 -16.38 1.17
CA LEU A 522 -13.51 -17.62 1.88
C LEU A 522 -13.47 -17.40 3.41
N GLY A 523 -14.57 -16.88 3.96
CA GLY A 523 -14.70 -16.61 5.39
C GLY A 523 -15.97 -15.82 5.72
N ALA A 524 -16.16 -15.55 7.01
CA ALA A 524 -17.29 -14.75 7.49
C ALA A 524 -17.23 -13.31 6.95
N ILE A 525 -18.34 -12.82 6.41
CA ILE A 525 -18.62 -11.41 6.19
C ILE A 525 -20.06 -11.19 6.62
N ARG A 526 -20.28 -10.60 7.79
CA ARG A 526 -21.59 -10.13 8.28
C ARG A 526 -21.59 -8.61 8.29
N HIS A 527 -22.67 -7.98 7.86
CA HIS A 527 -22.85 -6.53 7.88
C HIS A 527 -24.31 -6.20 8.18
N GLN A 528 -24.58 -5.35 9.17
CA GLN A 528 -25.95 -5.00 9.58
C GLN A 528 -26.83 -6.26 9.81
N ASN A 529 -26.29 -7.22 10.57
CA ASN A 529 -26.82 -8.57 10.82
C ASN A 529 -26.89 -9.53 9.62
N ARG A 530 -26.72 -9.05 8.39
CA ARG A 530 -26.82 -9.83 7.14
C ARG A 530 -25.53 -10.59 6.83
N TRP A 531 -25.61 -11.89 6.64
CA TRP A 531 -24.46 -12.76 6.33
C TRP A 531 -24.15 -12.73 4.83
N LEU A 532 -23.27 -11.85 4.38
CA LEU A 532 -22.86 -11.75 2.98
C LEU A 532 -21.97 -12.95 2.54
N SER A 533 -21.31 -13.59 3.52
CA SER A 533 -20.66 -14.91 3.43
C SER A 533 -20.56 -15.51 4.84
N GLY A 534 -20.80 -16.82 4.99
CA GLY A 534 -20.71 -17.52 6.27
C GLY A 534 -19.26 -17.87 6.69
N PRO A 535 -19.02 -18.16 7.98
CA PRO A 535 -17.72 -18.63 8.46
C PRO A 535 -17.37 -20.00 7.88
N ILE A 536 -16.08 -20.34 7.92
CA ILE A 536 -15.56 -21.64 7.50
C ILE A 536 -14.47 -22.10 8.48
N LEU A 537 -14.31 -23.41 8.62
CA LEU A 537 -13.12 -24.05 9.21
C LEU A 537 -12.79 -23.65 10.67
N ASN A 538 -13.78 -23.16 11.42
CA ASN A 538 -13.65 -22.62 12.78
C ASN A 538 -12.51 -21.57 12.92
N ARG A 539 -12.45 -20.65 11.97
CA ARG A 539 -11.39 -19.63 11.87
C ARG A 539 -11.67 -18.40 12.70
N GLY A 540 -10.59 -17.74 13.12
CA GLY A 540 -10.63 -16.44 13.78
C GLY A 540 -11.39 -15.37 12.99
N ALA A 541 -12.24 -14.63 13.69
CA ALA A 541 -13.01 -13.51 13.18
C ALA A 541 -12.99 -12.34 14.18
N ILE A 542 -13.08 -11.11 13.66
CA ILE A 542 -13.35 -9.90 14.42
C ILE A 542 -14.82 -9.52 14.22
N ALA A 543 -15.50 -9.11 15.28
CA ALA A 543 -16.91 -8.74 15.29
C ALA A 543 -17.11 -7.44 16.07
N TRP A 544 -18.06 -6.61 15.64
CA TRP A 544 -18.31 -5.30 16.26
C TRP A 544 -19.75 -4.79 16.09
N THR A 545 -20.12 -3.89 16.99
CA THR A 545 -21.39 -3.14 17.00
C THR A 545 -21.22 -1.74 16.42
N ASP A 546 -22.31 -1.05 16.07
CA ASP A 546 -22.30 0.37 15.71
C ASP A 546 -21.94 1.32 16.89
N GLN A 547 -21.79 0.78 18.11
CA GLN A 547 -21.35 1.49 19.32
C GLN A 547 -19.88 1.17 19.68
N ASN A 548 -19.09 0.69 18.70
CA ASN A 548 -17.67 0.35 18.85
C ASN A 548 -17.34 -0.61 20.01
N GLN A 549 -18.28 -1.49 20.38
CA GLN A 549 -17.98 -2.70 21.16
C GLN A 549 -17.44 -3.79 20.22
N PHE A 550 -16.41 -4.52 20.64
CA PHE A 550 -15.71 -5.50 19.82
C PHE A 550 -15.55 -6.86 20.50
N PHE A 551 -15.45 -7.90 19.67
CA PHE A 551 -15.08 -9.26 20.05
C PHE A 551 -14.17 -9.85 18.97
N ILE A 552 -13.18 -10.65 19.37
CA ILE A 552 -12.30 -11.40 18.44
C ILE A 552 -12.21 -12.82 18.99
N ASP A 553 -12.62 -13.84 18.25
CA ASP A 553 -12.41 -15.26 18.60
C ASP A 553 -12.51 -16.15 17.34
N ARG A 554 -12.32 -17.46 17.49
CA ARG A 554 -12.68 -18.45 16.47
C ARG A 554 -14.20 -18.54 16.33
N LEU A 555 -14.68 -18.52 15.10
CA LEU A 555 -16.10 -18.47 14.77
C LEU A 555 -16.54 -19.70 13.98
N GLU A 556 -17.56 -20.36 14.52
CA GLU A 556 -18.36 -21.38 13.85
C GLU A 556 -19.83 -20.93 13.80
N LEU A 557 -20.52 -21.28 12.71
CA LEU A 557 -21.97 -21.08 12.54
C LEU A 557 -22.58 -22.46 12.30
N SER A 558 -23.28 -22.98 13.29
CA SER A 558 -24.13 -24.16 13.15
C SER A 558 -25.47 -23.73 12.58
N GLN A 559 -26.02 -24.53 11.67
CA GLN A 559 -27.28 -24.26 11.01
C GLN A 559 -28.08 -25.55 10.92
N THR A 560 -29.32 -25.55 11.38
CA THR A 560 -30.17 -26.75 11.38
C THR A 560 -31.52 -26.45 10.73
N LEU A 561 -31.84 -27.22 9.70
CA LEU A 561 -33.14 -27.24 9.04
C LEU A 561 -34.02 -28.30 9.71
N PHE A 562 -35.23 -27.94 10.08
CA PHE A 562 -36.23 -28.83 10.68
C PHE A 562 -37.44 -28.95 9.73
N PRO A 563 -37.53 -30.00 8.89
CA PRO A 563 -38.72 -30.27 8.09
C PRO A 563 -39.84 -30.89 8.96
N ASP A 564 -41.11 -30.53 8.74
CA ASP A 564 -42.22 -31.02 9.59
C ASP A 564 -42.20 -32.56 9.77
N ARG A 565 -42.10 -32.98 11.04
CA ARG A 565 -42.05 -34.39 11.49
C ARG A 565 -40.94 -35.24 10.88
N ARG A 566 -39.84 -34.63 10.43
CA ARG A 566 -38.63 -35.34 9.98
C ARG A 566 -37.46 -35.08 10.94
N GLU A 567 -36.39 -35.86 10.79
CA GLU A 567 -35.16 -35.64 11.53
C GLU A 567 -34.52 -34.29 11.17
N PRO A 568 -33.84 -33.60 12.10
CA PRO A 568 -33.14 -32.35 11.81
C PRO A 568 -31.97 -32.57 10.84
N ILE A 569 -31.81 -31.67 9.87
CA ILE A 569 -30.79 -31.75 8.83
C ILE A 569 -29.81 -30.57 9.03
N PRO A 570 -28.52 -30.82 9.34
CA PRO A 570 -27.53 -29.76 9.42
C PRO A 570 -27.24 -29.17 8.03
N LEU A 571 -26.92 -27.87 7.98
CA LEU A 571 -26.44 -27.18 6.79
C LEU A 571 -24.97 -26.81 6.98
N ASP A 572 -24.14 -27.14 6.00
CA ASP A 572 -22.68 -26.98 6.11
C ASP A 572 -22.23 -25.52 5.92
N ARG A 573 -22.94 -24.73 5.09
CA ARG A 573 -22.48 -23.42 4.61
C ARG A 573 -23.62 -22.45 4.38
N LEU A 574 -23.37 -21.18 4.69
CA LEU A 574 -24.17 -20.03 4.28
C LEU A 574 -23.41 -19.17 3.26
N ASN A 575 -24.02 -18.85 2.11
CA ASN A 575 -23.54 -17.86 1.13
C ASN A 575 -22.04 -17.98 0.80
N SER A 576 -21.51 -19.20 0.64
CA SER A 576 -20.06 -19.45 0.60
C SER A 576 -19.59 -20.06 -0.72
N ALA A 577 -18.38 -19.67 -1.16
CA ALA A 577 -17.64 -20.35 -2.23
C ALA A 577 -16.66 -21.42 -1.71
N PHE A 578 -16.65 -21.72 -0.40
CA PHE A 578 -15.89 -22.82 0.17
C PHE A 578 -16.66 -24.15 0.07
N ILE A 579 -16.71 -24.67 -1.16
CA ILE A 579 -17.53 -25.82 -1.55
C ILE A 579 -17.05 -27.11 -0.90
N GLN A 580 -17.98 -27.86 -0.32
CA GLN A 580 -17.82 -29.24 0.11
C GLN A 580 -19.08 -30.04 -0.30
N ARG A 581 -19.06 -31.36 -0.07
CA ARG A 581 -20.28 -32.18 -0.01
C ARG A 581 -21.19 -31.68 1.12
N GLY A 582 -22.46 -32.07 1.11
CA GLY A 582 -23.45 -31.64 2.10
C GLY A 582 -24.51 -30.70 1.54
N LEU A 583 -25.18 -29.95 2.43
CA LEU A 583 -26.31 -29.08 2.11
C LEU A 583 -25.98 -27.62 2.45
N SER A 584 -25.89 -26.76 1.44
CA SER A 584 -25.51 -25.34 1.59
C SER A 584 -26.67 -24.38 1.36
N ARG A 585 -26.83 -23.35 2.19
CA ARG A 585 -27.87 -22.32 2.04
C ARG A 585 -27.34 -21.10 1.27
N TYR A 586 -28.08 -20.65 0.27
CA TYR A 586 -27.83 -19.40 -0.46
C TYR A 586 -29.08 -18.52 -0.44
N THR A 587 -28.95 -17.35 0.16
CA THR A 587 -30.00 -16.33 0.34
C THR A 587 -29.81 -15.17 -0.66
N SER A 588 -30.73 -14.20 -0.71
CA SER A 588 -30.56 -12.95 -1.47
C SER A 588 -29.30 -12.15 -1.07
N ASP A 589 -28.69 -12.42 0.10
CA ASP A 589 -27.37 -11.90 0.48
C ASP A 589 -26.18 -12.52 -0.26
N TRP A 590 -26.39 -13.53 -1.11
CA TRP A 590 -25.41 -13.97 -2.12
C TRP A 590 -25.53 -13.15 -3.41
N GLY A 591 -26.77 -12.88 -3.83
CA GLY A 591 -27.16 -12.22 -5.07
C GLY A 591 -28.59 -12.63 -5.45
N SER A 592 -29.10 -12.15 -6.58
CA SER A 592 -30.43 -12.56 -7.09
C SER A 592 -30.45 -13.94 -7.76
N THR A 593 -29.28 -14.51 -8.05
CA THR A 593 -29.14 -15.84 -8.65
C THR A 593 -27.97 -16.64 -8.07
N TYR A 594 -28.08 -17.96 -8.14
CA TYR A 594 -27.02 -18.92 -7.87
C TYR A 594 -26.60 -19.62 -9.16
N SER A 595 -25.29 -19.84 -9.36
CA SER A 595 -24.74 -20.66 -10.44
C SER A 595 -23.94 -21.81 -9.83
N PRO A 596 -24.03 -23.04 -10.38
CA PRO A 596 -23.40 -24.21 -9.78
C PRO A 596 -21.88 -24.13 -9.80
N PHE A 597 -21.23 -24.58 -8.72
CA PHE A 597 -19.77 -24.67 -8.63
C PHE A 597 -19.23 -26.05 -9.04
N THR A 598 -20.03 -27.11 -8.89
CA THR A 598 -19.72 -28.47 -9.35
C THR A 598 -20.79 -29.01 -10.31
N PRO A 599 -20.51 -30.03 -11.13
CA PRO A 599 -21.54 -30.76 -11.86
C PRO A 599 -22.48 -31.52 -10.90
N ARG A 600 -23.77 -31.64 -11.24
CA ARG A 600 -24.78 -32.41 -10.50
C ARG A 600 -25.02 -31.95 -9.06
N GLU A 601 -25.05 -30.64 -8.84
CA GLU A 601 -25.66 -30.09 -7.63
C GLU A 601 -27.18 -30.18 -7.74
N ILE A 602 -27.91 -30.36 -6.64
CA ILE A 602 -29.38 -30.25 -6.64
C ILE A 602 -29.75 -28.95 -5.94
N ALA A 603 -30.42 -28.05 -6.66
CA ALA A 603 -30.96 -26.81 -6.10
C ALA A 603 -32.41 -27.03 -5.70
N ILE A 604 -32.70 -26.76 -4.43
CA ILE A 604 -34.01 -26.90 -3.78
C ILE A 604 -34.47 -25.49 -3.40
N THR A 605 -35.63 -25.08 -3.90
CA THR A 605 -36.17 -23.73 -3.69
C THR A 605 -37.04 -23.71 -2.44
N VAL A 606 -36.68 -22.85 -1.49
CA VAL A 606 -37.51 -22.51 -0.32
C VAL A 606 -38.08 -21.11 -0.52
N GLN A 607 -39.39 -20.97 -0.36
CA GLN A 607 -40.09 -19.69 -0.38
C GLN A 607 -40.91 -19.54 0.91
N GLY A 608 -40.75 -18.42 1.60
CA GLY A 608 -41.14 -18.31 3.01
C GLY A 608 -40.47 -19.41 3.84
N GLU A 609 -41.28 -20.19 4.55
CA GLU A 609 -40.86 -21.35 5.34
C GLU A 609 -41.28 -22.67 4.67
N THR A 610 -41.22 -22.77 3.34
CA THR A 610 -41.75 -23.92 2.58
C THR A 610 -40.85 -24.31 1.41
N ILE A 611 -40.53 -25.60 1.29
CA ILE A 611 -39.92 -26.17 0.07
C ILE A 611 -40.97 -26.25 -1.04
N ILE A 612 -40.72 -25.57 -2.17
CA ILE A 612 -41.67 -25.47 -3.30
C ILE A 612 -41.23 -26.19 -4.59
N SER A 613 -39.93 -26.38 -4.81
CA SER A 613 -39.40 -27.05 -6.03
C SER A 613 -37.97 -27.54 -5.84
N HIS A 614 -37.48 -28.40 -6.74
CA HIS A 614 -36.07 -28.75 -6.85
C HIS A 614 -35.66 -29.11 -8.29
N GLN A 615 -34.37 -28.99 -8.63
CA GLN A 615 -33.82 -29.27 -9.97
C GLN A 615 -32.33 -29.63 -9.92
N VAL A 616 -31.83 -30.37 -10.92
CA VAL A 616 -30.42 -30.78 -11.05
C VAL A 616 -29.66 -29.75 -11.89
N LEU A 617 -28.61 -29.18 -11.32
CA LEU A 617 -27.75 -28.23 -11.98
C LEU A 617 -26.55 -28.92 -12.63
N ASP A 618 -26.34 -28.63 -13.91
CA ASP A 618 -25.10 -28.97 -14.62
C ASP A 618 -24.32 -27.69 -14.94
N SER A 619 -23.09 -27.64 -14.41
CA SER A 619 -22.08 -26.63 -14.70
C SER A 619 -21.79 -26.43 -16.20
N ILE A 620 -22.03 -27.42 -17.05
CA ILE A 620 -21.81 -27.32 -18.51
C ILE A 620 -22.81 -26.34 -19.15
N ASN A 621 -24.04 -26.26 -18.64
CA ASN A 621 -25.13 -25.49 -19.25
C ASN A 621 -25.41 -24.14 -18.55
N PHE A 622 -24.59 -23.73 -17.58
CA PHE A 622 -24.55 -22.39 -16.95
C PHE A 622 -25.90 -21.76 -16.53
N SER A 623 -26.93 -22.59 -16.31
CA SER A 623 -28.30 -22.11 -16.08
C SER A 623 -28.46 -21.64 -14.63
N ALA A 624 -28.27 -20.34 -14.42
CA ALA A 624 -28.36 -19.72 -13.11
C ALA A 624 -29.79 -19.80 -12.56
N VAL A 625 -29.91 -20.18 -11.28
CA VAL A 625 -31.18 -20.35 -10.56
C VAL A 625 -31.53 -19.05 -9.85
N PRO A 626 -32.76 -18.52 -9.96
CA PRO A 626 -33.20 -17.38 -9.14
C PRO A 626 -33.23 -17.77 -7.66
N ILE A 627 -32.74 -16.88 -6.80
CA ILE A 627 -32.93 -17.00 -5.34
C ILE A 627 -34.18 -16.16 -4.99
N PRO A 628 -35.20 -16.73 -4.33
CA PRO A 628 -36.41 -15.96 -3.97
C PRO A 628 -36.10 -14.79 -3.03
N ASP A 629 -36.72 -13.63 -3.26
CA ASP A 629 -36.56 -12.44 -2.41
C ASP A 629 -37.10 -12.67 -0.99
N ASP A 630 -38.14 -13.51 -0.88
CA ASP A 630 -38.83 -13.95 0.34
C ASP A 630 -38.39 -15.37 0.77
N GLY A 631 -37.19 -15.81 0.39
CA GLY A 631 -36.74 -17.18 0.66
C GLY A 631 -35.24 -17.42 0.44
N TYR A 632 -34.90 -18.65 0.05
CA TYR A 632 -33.52 -19.09 -0.19
C TYR A 632 -33.46 -20.37 -1.03
N LEU A 633 -32.27 -20.65 -1.57
CA LEU A 633 -31.93 -21.95 -2.13
C LEU A 633 -31.18 -22.81 -1.11
N LEU A 634 -31.49 -24.10 -1.09
CA LEU A 634 -30.64 -25.13 -0.51
C LEU A 634 -29.97 -25.89 -1.66
N ILE A 635 -28.65 -25.92 -1.67
CA ILE A 635 -27.82 -26.57 -2.69
C ILE A 635 -27.22 -27.83 -2.08
N LEU A 636 -27.73 -28.98 -2.50
CA LEU A 636 -27.29 -30.31 -2.08
C LEU A 636 -26.17 -30.80 -3.00
N ARG A 637 -25.10 -31.35 -2.42
CA ARG A 637 -23.93 -31.87 -3.16
C ARG A 637 -23.52 -33.24 -2.63
N ASN A 638 -23.79 -34.29 -3.40
CA ASN A 638 -23.32 -35.66 -3.16
C ASN A 638 -23.66 -36.22 -1.75
N GLU A 639 -24.90 -36.04 -1.30
CA GLU A 639 -25.42 -36.67 -0.07
C GLU A 639 -26.86 -37.17 -0.30
N PRO A 640 -27.05 -38.35 -0.93
CA PRO A 640 -28.37 -38.84 -1.33
C PRO A 640 -29.28 -39.21 -0.15
N GLU A 641 -28.71 -39.44 1.04
CA GLU A 641 -29.48 -39.62 2.27
C GLU A 641 -30.24 -38.34 2.66
N ILE A 642 -29.65 -37.16 2.41
CA ILE A 642 -30.30 -35.86 2.62
C ILE A 642 -31.36 -35.60 1.54
N ALA A 643 -31.13 -36.00 0.28
CA ALA A 643 -32.16 -35.95 -0.76
C ALA A 643 -33.41 -36.75 -0.32
N LEU A 644 -33.22 -37.99 0.09
CA LEU A 644 -34.30 -38.85 0.57
C LEU A 644 -34.98 -38.29 1.84
N ALA A 645 -34.22 -37.73 2.79
CA ALA A 645 -34.76 -37.08 3.98
C ALA A 645 -35.65 -35.87 3.64
N LEU A 646 -35.35 -35.16 2.55
CA LEU A 646 -36.18 -34.07 2.00
C LEU A 646 -37.29 -34.53 1.05
N GLY A 647 -37.40 -35.83 0.76
CA GLY A 647 -38.42 -36.40 -0.13
C GLY A 647 -38.08 -36.33 -1.62
N ILE A 648 -36.80 -36.15 -1.95
CA ILE A 648 -36.27 -36.05 -3.31
C ILE A 648 -35.71 -37.42 -3.72
N ASP A 649 -36.34 -38.05 -4.71
CA ASP A 649 -35.84 -39.29 -5.34
C ASP A 649 -35.04 -38.93 -6.60
N GLU A 650 -33.71 -38.93 -6.48
CA GLU A 650 -32.79 -38.64 -7.58
C GLU A 650 -32.97 -39.56 -8.80
N THR A 651 -33.54 -40.77 -8.61
CA THR A 651 -33.74 -41.74 -9.70
C THR A 651 -34.90 -41.38 -10.64
N GLN A 652 -35.78 -40.47 -10.21
CA GLN A 652 -36.93 -40.01 -11.00
C GLN A 652 -36.60 -38.82 -11.91
N CYS A 653 -35.38 -38.25 -11.83
CA CYS A 653 -35.04 -37.01 -12.53
C CYS A 653 -34.84 -37.19 -14.04
N ILE A 654 -35.50 -36.33 -14.84
CA ILE A 654 -35.55 -36.44 -16.31
C ILE A 654 -34.72 -35.31 -16.92
N GLY A 655 -33.45 -35.61 -17.19
CA GLY A 655 -32.47 -34.61 -17.65
C GLY A 655 -32.00 -33.73 -16.49
N LEU A 656 -32.08 -32.41 -16.65
CA LEU A 656 -31.74 -31.45 -15.58
C LEU A 656 -32.92 -31.10 -14.66
N VAL A 657 -34.12 -31.59 -14.97
CA VAL A 657 -35.32 -31.33 -14.17
C VAL A 657 -35.71 -32.61 -13.45
N CYS A 658 -35.67 -32.58 -12.11
CA CYS A 658 -36.41 -33.56 -11.34
C CYS A 658 -37.90 -33.22 -11.45
N PRO A 659 -38.77 -34.15 -11.88
CA PRO A 659 -40.20 -33.87 -11.87
C PRO A 659 -40.66 -33.66 -10.42
N PRO A 660 -41.56 -32.70 -10.15
CA PRO A 660 -42.18 -32.62 -8.82
C PRO A 660 -42.84 -33.96 -8.52
N SER A 661 -42.45 -34.58 -7.39
CA SER A 661 -42.68 -35.98 -7.03
C SER A 661 -44.08 -36.46 -7.46
N THR A 662 -44.15 -37.30 -8.49
CA THR A 662 -45.39 -37.39 -9.28
C THR A 662 -46.51 -38.11 -8.54
N GLN A 663 -47.62 -37.38 -8.35
CA GLN A 663 -48.92 -37.87 -7.88
C GLN A 663 -48.96 -38.38 -6.43
N THR A 664 -48.47 -37.55 -5.53
CA THR A 664 -49.43 -36.88 -4.62
C THR A 664 -49.08 -35.40 -4.52
N GLU A 665 -49.98 -34.57 -4.01
CA GLU A 665 -49.58 -33.24 -3.55
C GLU A 665 -48.50 -33.44 -2.48
N HIS A 666 -47.30 -32.89 -2.68
CA HIS A 666 -46.57 -32.43 -1.52
C HIS A 666 -47.39 -31.26 -0.97
N GLN A 667 -48.12 -31.54 0.11
CA GLN A 667 -48.53 -30.49 1.04
C GLN A 667 -47.30 -29.62 1.31
N PRO A 668 -47.39 -28.28 1.20
CA PRO A 668 -46.29 -27.35 1.45
C PRO A 668 -45.43 -27.80 2.63
N LEU A 669 -44.23 -28.32 2.38
CA LEU A 669 -43.41 -28.95 3.42
C LEU A 669 -42.82 -27.84 4.28
N PRO A 670 -43.32 -27.63 5.53
CA PRO A 670 -42.85 -26.55 6.35
C PRO A 670 -41.42 -26.84 6.79
N VAL A 671 -40.56 -25.84 6.73
CA VAL A 671 -39.18 -25.90 7.19
C VAL A 671 -38.89 -24.76 8.14
N GLN A 672 -38.63 -25.08 9.40
CA GLN A 672 -38.03 -24.12 10.32
C GLN A 672 -36.50 -24.15 10.16
N LEU A 673 -35.87 -22.99 10.25
CA LEU A 673 -34.42 -22.86 10.28
C LEU A 673 -33.97 -22.31 11.64
N VAL A 674 -32.91 -22.88 12.19
CA VAL A 674 -32.20 -22.34 13.37
C VAL A 674 -30.74 -22.12 12.99
N ASP A 675 -30.26 -20.88 13.15
CA ASP A 675 -28.85 -20.48 13.00
C ASP A 675 -28.27 -20.21 14.41
N GLU A 676 -27.17 -20.86 14.79
CA GLU A 676 -26.48 -20.67 16.09
C GLU A 676 -24.99 -20.41 15.87
N THR A 677 -24.42 -19.40 16.54
CA THR A 677 -22.97 -19.15 16.52
C THR A 677 -22.27 -19.80 17.71
N ASN A 678 -21.06 -20.29 17.48
CA ASN A 678 -20.16 -20.80 18.52
C ASN A 678 -18.83 -19.99 18.46
N PRO A 679 -18.45 -19.26 19.52
CA PRO A 679 -19.21 -18.98 20.75
C PRO A 679 -20.51 -18.17 20.49
N PRO A 680 -21.48 -18.23 21.41
CA PRO A 680 -22.79 -17.59 21.25
C PRO A 680 -22.73 -16.06 21.19
N ASP A 681 -21.72 -15.44 21.79
CA ASP A 681 -21.53 -13.98 21.83
C ASP A 681 -21.52 -13.35 20.42
N PHE A 682 -21.05 -14.07 19.39
CA PHE A 682 -21.05 -13.62 18.00
C PHE A 682 -22.46 -13.31 17.43
N ALA A 683 -23.53 -13.87 18.00
CA ALA A 683 -24.89 -13.63 17.54
C ALA A 683 -25.30 -12.15 17.67
N GLU A 684 -24.86 -11.49 18.75
CA GLU A 684 -25.19 -10.10 19.11
C GLU A 684 -24.50 -9.06 18.20
N TYR A 685 -23.43 -9.43 17.49
CA TYR A 685 -22.62 -8.49 16.70
C TYR A 685 -23.14 -8.35 15.25
N PRO A 686 -23.66 -7.18 14.84
CA PRO A 686 -24.21 -6.98 13.50
C PRO A 686 -23.15 -7.04 12.39
N HIS A 687 -21.89 -6.76 12.71
CA HIS A 687 -20.77 -6.77 11.76
C HIS A 687 -19.72 -7.79 12.17
N ILE A 688 -19.25 -8.61 11.23
CA ILE A 688 -18.25 -9.66 11.45
C ILE A 688 -17.36 -9.80 10.21
N LEU A 689 -16.05 -9.93 10.41
CA LEU A 689 -15.07 -10.20 9.37
C LEU A 689 -14.14 -11.35 9.79
N GLY A 690 -14.25 -12.49 9.08
CA GLY A 690 -13.47 -13.71 9.31
C GLY A 690 -12.19 -13.76 8.48
N ALA A 691 -11.08 -14.15 9.11
CA ALA A 691 -9.80 -14.33 8.44
C ALA A 691 -9.03 -15.52 9.05
N GLY A 692 -8.13 -15.25 10.00
CA GLY A 692 -7.40 -16.26 10.77
C GLY A 692 -5.94 -16.45 10.34
N PRO A 693 -5.12 -17.13 11.16
CA PRO A 693 -5.50 -17.67 12.46
C PRO A 693 -5.63 -16.61 13.56
N LEU A 694 -6.33 -16.96 14.64
CA LEU A 694 -6.34 -16.18 15.88
C LEU A 694 -4.93 -16.18 16.49
N LEU A 695 -4.39 -15.00 16.81
CA LEU A 695 -3.02 -14.83 17.30
C LEU A 695 -2.98 -14.72 18.82
N LEU A 696 -3.78 -13.79 19.37
CA LEU A 696 -3.83 -13.47 20.79
C LEU A 696 -5.27 -13.51 21.31
N ARG A 697 -5.45 -13.94 22.56
CA ARG A 697 -6.68 -13.80 23.34
C ARG A 697 -6.32 -13.52 24.80
N GLY A 698 -6.89 -12.47 25.41
CA GLY A 698 -6.67 -12.14 26.82
C GLY A 698 -5.19 -12.01 27.24
N ASN A 699 -4.37 -11.35 26.43
CA ASN A 699 -2.90 -11.22 26.52
C ASN A 699 -2.09 -12.52 26.33
N GLN A 700 -2.74 -13.66 26.04
CA GLN A 700 -2.06 -14.93 25.77
C GLN A 700 -1.91 -15.19 24.28
N VAL A 701 -0.80 -15.80 23.87
CA VAL A 701 -0.64 -16.32 22.50
C VAL A 701 -1.45 -17.61 22.38
N VAL A 702 -2.44 -17.61 21.49
CA VAL A 702 -3.37 -18.73 21.26
C VAL A 702 -3.32 -19.26 19.82
N LEU A 703 -2.23 -18.95 19.12
CA LEU A 703 -1.95 -19.36 17.74
C LEU A 703 -1.92 -20.88 17.59
N ASP A 704 -2.99 -21.43 17.03
CA ASP A 704 -3.04 -22.77 16.46
C ASP A 704 -3.63 -22.72 15.05
N ALA A 705 -2.73 -22.55 14.07
CA ALA A 705 -3.09 -22.54 12.66
C ALA A 705 -3.62 -23.89 12.15
N ARG A 706 -3.34 -25.02 12.85
CA ARG A 706 -3.81 -26.35 12.44
C ARG A 706 -5.24 -26.59 12.91
N ALA A 707 -5.60 -26.16 14.12
CA ALA A 707 -6.98 -26.18 14.61
C ALA A 707 -7.93 -25.37 13.69
N GLU A 708 -7.43 -24.27 13.11
CA GLU A 708 -8.15 -23.40 12.16
C GLU A 708 -8.01 -23.84 10.68
N ASN A 709 -7.53 -25.08 10.47
CA ASN A 709 -7.37 -25.75 9.18
C ASN A 709 -6.58 -24.93 8.13
N PHE A 710 -5.49 -24.28 8.55
CA PHE A 710 -4.47 -23.79 7.63
C PHE A 710 -3.44 -24.90 7.35
N SER A 711 -2.90 -24.92 6.13
CA SER A 711 -1.89 -25.89 5.74
C SER A 711 -0.53 -25.63 6.41
N ASP A 712 0.26 -26.68 6.59
CA ASP A 712 1.64 -26.53 7.11
C ASP A 712 2.50 -25.60 6.25
N ALA A 713 2.25 -25.54 4.95
CA ALA A 713 2.89 -24.59 4.04
C ALA A 713 2.55 -23.12 4.39
N PHE A 714 1.30 -22.80 4.70
CA PHE A 714 0.91 -21.45 5.16
C PHE A 714 1.43 -21.14 6.57
N ASN A 715 1.40 -22.13 7.46
CA ASN A 715 1.84 -22.01 8.85
C ASN A 715 3.34 -21.72 8.95
N THR A 716 4.15 -22.38 8.12
CA THR A 716 5.60 -22.15 8.00
C THR A 716 5.98 -20.96 7.11
N GLN A 717 5.00 -20.38 6.39
CA GLN A 717 5.26 -19.29 5.44
C GLN A 717 5.75 -18.02 6.14
N ARG A 718 6.88 -17.50 5.63
CA ARG A 718 7.38 -16.16 5.90
C ARG A 718 6.89 -15.22 4.81
N ALA A 719 6.13 -14.20 5.17
CA ALA A 719 5.47 -13.30 4.22
C ALA A 719 5.27 -11.92 4.85
N ILE A 720 4.95 -10.92 4.03
CA ILE A 720 4.31 -9.68 4.50
C ILE A 720 2.99 -10.10 5.20
N ARG A 721 2.65 -9.49 6.34
CA ARG A 721 1.44 -9.85 7.11
C ARG A 721 0.60 -8.63 7.43
N SER A 722 -0.70 -8.87 7.60
CA SER A 722 -1.69 -7.90 8.05
C SER A 722 -2.42 -8.47 9.26
N ALA A 723 -2.77 -7.63 10.24
CA ALA A 723 -3.48 -8.04 11.46
C ALA A 723 -4.40 -6.93 11.97
N VAL A 724 -5.45 -7.34 12.69
CA VAL A 724 -6.20 -6.48 13.62
C VAL A 724 -5.93 -6.90 15.06
N GLY A 725 -6.05 -5.97 16.00
CA GLY A 725 -6.07 -6.32 17.42
C GLY A 725 -6.66 -5.24 18.31
N LEU A 726 -7.23 -5.65 19.45
CA LEU A 726 -7.72 -4.75 20.49
C LEU A 726 -6.59 -4.46 21.47
N LYS A 727 -6.45 -3.20 21.89
CA LYS A 727 -5.45 -2.72 22.85
C LYS A 727 -6.19 -2.03 23.98
N THR A 728 -6.15 -2.61 25.18
CA THR A 728 -6.72 -1.98 26.38
C THR A 728 -5.71 -0.99 26.94
N ASN A 729 -5.98 0.32 26.83
CA ASN A 729 -5.09 1.32 27.40
C ASN A 729 -5.28 1.40 28.92
N THR A 730 -4.17 1.43 29.65
CA THR A 730 -4.17 1.62 31.10
C THR A 730 -4.79 2.98 31.46
N PRO A 731 -5.74 3.06 32.41
CA PRO A 731 -6.27 4.35 32.86
C PRO A 731 -5.17 5.31 33.32
N GLY A 732 -5.37 6.60 33.09
CA GLY A 732 -4.55 7.66 33.69
C GLY A 732 -4.66 7.64 35.22
N ARG A 733 -3.87 8.49 35.89
CA ARG A 733 -3.82 8.53 37.38
C ARG A 733 -5.15 8.90 38.08
N SER A 734 -6.21 9.25 37.35
CA SER A 734 -7.58 9.36 37.86
C SER A 734 -8.34 8.05 37.60
N GLY A 735 -8.41 7.17 38.60
CA GLY A 735 -9.06 5.85 38.49
C GLY A 735 -10.59 5.89 38.54
N SER A 736 -11.22 6.81 37.81
CA SER A 736 -12.68 6.96 37.70
C SER A 736 -13.26 6.32 36.44
N ASP A 737 -12.44 6.15 35.40
CA ASP A 737 -12.90 5.95 34.03
C ASP A 737 -12.64 4.51 33.58
N SER A 738 -13.53 3.97 32.75
CA SER A 738 -13.32 2.67 32.09
C SER A 738 -12.03 2.70 31.25
N PRO A 739 -11.26 1.60 31.18
CA PRO A 739 -10.02 1.57 30.41
C PRO A 739 -10.33 1.74 28.92
N ALA A 740 -9.83 2.83 28.33
CA ALA A 740 -10.06 3.18 26.94
C ALA A 740 -9.49 2.09 26.01
N VAL A 741 -10.33 1.49 25.15
CA VAL A 741 -9.87 0.49 24.17
C VAL A 741 -9.53 1.17 22.84
N SER A 742 -8.36 0.84 22.27
CA SER A 742 -8.03 1.15 20.88
C SER A 742 -8.14 -0.09 20.00
N LEU A 743 -8.53 0.08 18.73
CA LEU A 743 -8.28 -0.90 17.67
C LEU A 743 -6.95 -0.58 16.98
N LEU A 744 -6.16 -1.61 16.73
CA LEU A 744 -4.93 -1.56 15.95
C LEU A 744 -5.17 -2.19 14.56
N LEU A 745 -4.88 -1.46 13.49
CA LEU A 745 -4.76 -2.01 12.14
C LEU A 745 -3.28 -2.05 11.79
N VAL A 746 -2.68 -3.24 11.69
CA VAL A 746 -1.22 -3.42 11.67
C VAL A 746 -0.78 -4.15 10.41
N VAL A 747 0.27 -3.66 9.76
CA VAL A 747 0.99 -4.38 8.70
C VAL A 747 2.48 -4.49 9.02
N VAL A 748 3.06 -5.64 8.68
CA VAL A 748 4.45 -5.98 8.97
C VAL A 748 5.13 -6.47 7.69
N HIS A 749 6.22 -5.80 7.35
CA HIS A 749 7.01 -6.02 6.13
C HIS A 749 8.26 -6.90 6.41
N PRO A 750 9.09 -7.24 5.41
CA PRO A 750 10.28 -8.07 5.61
C PRO A 750 11.24 -7.49 6.66
N ARG A 751 11.84 -8.36 7.48
CA ARG A 751 12.84 -7.92 8.47
C ARG A 751 14.03 -7.28 7.78
N LEU A 752 14.74 -6.42 8.50
CA LEU A 752 16.01 -5.84 8.05
C LEU A 752 16.98 -6.95 7.60
N GLY A 753 17.34 -6.96 6.32
CA GLY A 753 18.22 -7.97 5.72
C GLY A 753 17.65 -9.39 5.61
N GLY A 754 16.33 -9.59 5.67
CA GLY A 754 15.73 -10.93 5.66
C GLY A 754 14.23 -11.00 5.30
N PRO A 755 13.59 -12.15 5.55
CA PRO A 755 12.22 -12.42 5.12
C PRO A 755 11.15 -11.79 6.04
N GLY A 756 9.89 -11.82 5.57
CA GLY A 756 8.71 -11.46 6.35
C GLY A 756 8.49 -12.30 7.62
N PRO A 757 7.66 -11.80 8.55
CA PRO A 757 7.35 -12.52 9.78
C PRO A 757 6.67 -13.87 9.52
N SER A 758 6.94 -14.81 10.42
CA SER A 758 6.06 -15.97 10.64
C SER A 758 4.82 -15.54 11.43
N LEU A 759 3.81 -16.41 11.51
CA LEU A 759 2.62 -16.16 12.34
C LEU A 759 2.96 -15.99 13.83
N ALA A 760 3.96 -16.71 14.33
CA ALA A 760 4.41 -16.60 15.73
C ALA A 760 5.15 -15.27 16.00
N GLU A 761 5.96 -14.81 15.04
CA GLU A 761 6.62 -13.50 15.11
C GLU A 761 5.59 -12.36 15.03
N LEU A 762 4.55 -12.51 14.19
CA LEU A 762 3.42 -11.59 14.14
C LEU A 762 2.66 -11.53 15.47
N ALA A 763 2.40 -12.67 16.12
CA ALA A 763 1.73 -12.71 17.42
C ALA A 763 2.53 -11.96 18.50
N GLU A 764 3.84 -12.17 18.59
CA GLU A 764 4.69 -11.44 19.54
C GLU A 764 4.86 -9.95 19.17
N LEU A 765 4.82 -9.57 17.88
CA LEU A 765 4.77 -8.15 17.48
C LEU A 765 3.46 -7.47 17.91
N MET A 766 2.30 -8.09 17.67
CA MET A 766 1.00 -7.58 18.13
C MET A 766 0.99 -7.40 19.66
N LYS A 767 1.59 -8.35 20.38
CA LYS A 767 1.73 -8.30 21.84
C LYS A 767 2.69 -7.21 22.32
N GLN A 768 3.79 -6.94 21.60
CA GLN A 768 4.67 -5.79 21.87
C GLN A 768 4.01 -4.44 21.56
N LEU A 769 3.06 -4.37 20.62
CA LEU A 769 2.20 -3.20 20.40
C LEU A 769 1.13 -3.02 21.51
N GLY A 770 1.01 -3.97 22.44
CA GLY A 770 0.05 -3.93 23.54
C GLY A 770 -1.33 -4.52 23.21
N ALA A 771 -1.47 -5.30 22.13
CA ALA A 771 -2.73 -5.97 21.81
C ALA A 771 -3.06 -7.05 22.85
N THR A 772 -4.26 -7.00 23.43
CA THR A 772 -4.80 -8.03 24.32
C THR A 772 -5.33 -9.21 23.51
N ASP A 773 -5.94 -8.92 22.37
CA ASP A 773 -6.62 -9.86 21.48
C ASP A 773 -6.27 -9.50 20.04
N ALA A 774 -5.92 -10.47 19.19
CA ALA A 774 -5.41 -10.18 17.85
C ALA A 774 -5.66 -11.30 16.85
N LEU A 775 -5.83 -10.93 15.59
CA LEU A 775 -6.23 -11.80 14.48
C LEU A 775 -5.38 -11.51 13.23
N ASN A 776 -4.83 -12.56 12.60
CA ASN A 776 -4.18 -12.44 11.30
C ASN A 776 -5.24 -12.28 10.19
N LEU A 777 -4.98 -11.35 9.27
CA LEU A 777 -5.77 -11.09 8.05
C LEU A 777 -5.13 -11.76 6.82
N ASP A 778 -5.69 -11.57 5.62
CA ASP A 778 -5.00 -12.02 4.40
C ASP A 778 -3.64 -11.30 4.24
N GLY A 779 -2.67 -11.94 3.57
CA GLY A 779 -1.26 -11.57 3.64
C GLY A 779 -0.53 -11.46 2.30
N GLY A 780 0.79 -11.30 2.38
CA GLY A 780 1.69 -11.31 1.22
C GLY A 780 1.43 -10.17 0.25
N SER A 781 0.91 -10.49 -0.93
CA SER A 781 0.53 -9.49 -1.93
C SER A 781 -0.79 -8.80 -1.60
N SER A 782 -1.70 -9.43 -0.84
CA SER A 782 -2.97 -8.82 -0.41
C SER A 782 -2.77 -7.75 0.66
N THR A 783 -1.65 -7.78 1.39
CA THR A 783 -1.34 -6.79 2.44
C THR A 783 -1.27 -5.37 1.90
N GLY A 784 -2.06 -4.47 2.47
CA GLY A 784 -1.90 -3.03 2.36
C GLY A 784 -2.62 -2.31 3.49
N LEU A 785 -2.09 -1.15 3.89
CA LEU A 785 -2.67 -0.26 4.89
C LEU A 785 -2.95 1.11 4.25
N TYR A 786 -4.21 1.51 4.20
CA TYR A 786 -4.68 2.72 3.54
C TYR A 786 -5.02 3.84 4.53
N LEU A 787 -4.69 5.07 4.16
CA LEU A 787 -5.09 6.31 4.83
C LEU A 787 -5.21 7.42 3.77
N GLY A 788 -6.22 8.29 3.87
CA GLY A 788 -6.25 9.59 3.19
C GLY A 788 -6.03 9.61 1.67
N GLY A 789 -6.29 8.50 0.97
CA GLY A 789 -6.06 8.35 -0.48
C GLY A 789 -4.95 7.39 -0.89
N TYR A 790 -4.05 6.99 0.01
CA TYR A 790 -2.78 6.33 -0.34
C TYR A 790 -2.54 5.06 0.49
N LEU A 791 -1.61 4.21 0.03
CA LEU A 791 -1.04 3.15 0.87
C LEU A 791 0.13 3.71 1.68
N LEU A 792 0.14 3.44 2.98
CA LEU A 792 1.20 3.87 3.89
C LEU A 792 2.41 2.93 3.88
N ASP A 793 2.23 1.68 3.44
CA ASP A 793 3.15 0.58 3.72
C ASP A 793 3.94 0.08 2.49
N ARG A 794 3.52 0.42 1.26
CA ARG A 794 4.14 -0.10 0.03
C ARG A 794 3.76 0.69 -1.23
N PRO A 795 4.60 0.67 -2.30
CA PRO A 795 4.20 1.16 -3.62
C PRO A 795 2.95 0.40 -4.15
N PRO A 796 1.90 1.09 -4.64
CA PRO A 796 0.63 0.47 -5.04
C PRO A 796 0.76 -0.64 -6.10
N GLN A 797 1.75 -0.56 -6.98
CA GLN A 797 2.03 -1.56 -8.02
C GLN A 797 2.40 -2.93 -7.44
N THR A 798 2.80 -3.00 -6.17
CA THR A 798 3.17 -4.23 -5.47
C THR A 798 2.00 -4.88 -4.70
N ALA A 799 0.87 -4.17 -4.55
CA ALA A 799 -0.31 -4.66 -3.85
C ALA A 799 -1.25 -5.35 -4.85
N ALA A 800 -1.70 -6.57 -4.51
CA ALA A 800 -2.67 -7.30 -5.31
C ALA A 800 -4.09 -6.75 -5.12
N PRO A 801 -4.97 -6.87 -6.13
CA PRO A 801 -6.41 -6.68 -5.95
C PRO A 801 -6.98 -7.63 -4.89
N ILE A 802 -7.78 -7.09 -3.98
CA ILE A 802 -8.41 -7.80 -2.85
C ILE A 802 -9.93 -7.91 -3.03
N HIS A 803 -10.57 -8.88 -2.37
CA HIS A 803 -12.04 -9.00 -2.36
C HIS A 803 -12.72 -8.05 -1.35
N ASN A 804 -12.15 -7.90 -0.15
CA ASN A 804 -12.77 -7.19 0.97
C ASN A 804 -11.70 -6.57 1.88
N ALA A 805 -12.11 -5.56 2.66
CA ALA A 805 -11.30 -4.83 3.61
C ALA A 805 -12.12 -4.40 4.83
N LEU A 806 -11.45 -4.03 5.92
CA LEU A 806 -12.06 -3.31 7.05
C LEU A 806 -11.85 -1.82 6.83
N GLY A 807 -12.93 -1.07 6.62
CA GLY A 807 -12.91 0.38 6.44
C GLY A 807 -13.25 1.13 7.72
N VAL A 808 -12.60 2.27 7.93
CA VAL A 808 -12.78 3.19 9.07
C VAL A 808 -13.28 4.52 8.53
N PHE A 809 -14.36 5.02 9.12
CA PHE A 809 -15.06 6.23 8.69
C PHE A 809 -15.14 7.19 9.87
N LEU A 810 -14.83 8.46 9.60
CA LEU A 810 -14.90 9.53 10.58
C LEU A 810 -16.08 10.45 10.22
N SER A 811 -16.91 10.75 11.21
CA SER A 811 -17.95 11.77 11.11
C SER A 811 -17.33 13.17 11.11
N PRO A 812 -17.89 14.13 10.36
CA PRO A 812 -17.48 15.53 10.39
C PRO A 812 -18.05 16.30 11.59
#